data_AF-M1CMA5-F1
#
_entry.id   AF-M1CMA5-F1
#
_cell.length_a   1.000
_cell.length_b   1.000
_cell.length_c   1.000
_cell.angle_alpha   90.00
_cell.angle_beta   90.00
_cell.angle_gamma   90.00
#
_symmetry.space_group_name_H-M   'P 1'
#
loop_
_entity.id
_entity.type
_entity.pdbx_description
1 polymer ?
#
loop_
_entity_poly.entity_id
_entity_poly.type
_entity_poly.pdbx_seq_one_letter_code
_entity_poly.pdbx_strand_id
1 'polypeptide(L)'
;MINNTLNQLQIELKESLKGKKFLIVLDDVWNDNFDEWDGLRNTFVQGDIGSKIIVTTRKESVALMMGCGEMNVGTLSSEVSWALFKRHSLENREPEEHTKLEEIGKQIAHKCKGLPLALKAIAGILRSKSEVDEWKDILRSEIWELPSRSNGILPALMLSYNDLPAHLKRCFAFCAIYPKDYLFCKEQVIHLWIANGIVQQLDSGNQFFVELRSRTLFERVRGSSEWNPGEFLMHDLVNDLAQIASSNLCIRLEDIKASHMLERTRHLSYSMGDGDFGKLKTLNKLEQLRTLLPINIQRCLCRLSKRGLHDILPRLTSLRALSLSHYKIEELPNDLFIKFKHLRFLDLSWTKIKKLPDSICVLYNLETLLLSHCSYLKELPLQMEKLINLCHLDISKAQLKTPLHLSKLKNLHVLVGANFFLTGSSGLRIEDLGELHNLYGSLSIIELQNVIDRREAHEAYMREKEDVEKLSLEWSVSIANNSQNERAILDDLQPNTNIKELQIAGYRGTKFPNWLADHSFHKLMELSLSYCKDCDSLPALGQLPSLKFLTIRGMHQITEVSEEFYGSLSSKKPFNSLEKLGFAEMPEWKQWHVLGNGEFPILEELWINGCPKLIGKLPENLPSLTRLRISKCPELSLETPIQLSNLKEFKVVGCPKVGVLFDDAQLFTSQLEGMKQIVELSITDCHSLTSLPISILPITLKKIEIHLKLKLEMPVSGCCNMFLENLQLHECDSIDDISPELVPRARSLRVEQYCNPRLLIPPGTEELCISLCENLEILIVACGTQMTSLDIYNCKKLKSLPEHMQELLPFLKELTLDKCPEIVSFPEGGLPFNLQVLWINNCKKLVNRRNEWRLQRLPSLRRLGISHDGSDEEVLTGENFELPCSIRCLYISNLKTLSSQLLKSLTSLESLCVNNLPQMQSLLEEGLPLSLSELELYFHHDLHSLPTEGLRRLKWLQSLAIFRCPNLQSLARLGMPSSLSELVIIDCPSLRSLPVNGMPSSISTLTIYKFPLLKPLLEFDKGEYWQKIAHISTINIDGEFQ
;
A
#
# COMPACT_ATOMS: atom_id res chain seq x y z
N MET A 1 2.33 -9.92 9.56
CA MET A 1 1.73 -8.73 10.19
C MET A 1 1.32 -9.15 11.58
N ILE A 2 1.77 -8.40 12.58
CA ILE A 2 1.59 -8.68 14.01
C ILE A 2 0.13 -8.33 14.34
N ASN A 3 -0.59 -9.23 15.00
CA ASN A 3 -1.93 -8.95 15.53
C ASN A 3 -1.79 -7.96 16.69
N ASN A 4 -1.72 -6.66 16.40
CA ASN A 4 -1.68 -5.64 17.45
C ASN A 4 -3.02 -5.65 18.21
N THR A 5 -2.96 -5.77 19.53
CA THR A 5 -4.13 -5.56 20.39
C THR A 5 -4.52 -4.07 20.38
N LEU A 6 -5.78 -3.75 20.67
CA LEU A 6 -6.30 -2.37 20.68
C LEU A 6 -5.42 -1.41 21.52
N ASN A 7 -4.88 -1.90 22.65
CA ASN A 7 -4.00 -1.14 23.52
C ASN A 7 -2.65 -0.80 22.86
N GLN A 8 -2.10 -1.69 22.06
CA GLN A 8 -0.82 -1.49 21.37
C GLN A 8 -0.94 -0.42 20.27
N LEU A 9 -2.04 -0.42 19.52
CA LEU A 9 -2.33 0.62 18.53
C LEU A 9 -2.52 2.00 19.18
N GLN A 10 -3.18 2.07 20.35
CA GLN A 10 -3.31 3.31 21.10
C GLN A 10 -1.95 3.85 21.58
N ILE A 11 -1.02 2.96 21.96
CA ILE A 11 0.34 3.34 22.36
C ILE A 11 1.14 3.84 21.14
N GLU A 12 1.08 3.12 20.02
CA GLU A 12 1.74 3.53 18.77
C GLU A 12 1.22 4.89 18.28
N LEU A 13 -0.10 5.10 18.34
CA LEU A 13 -0.72 6.38 17.98
C LEU A 13 -0.29 7.50 18.94
N LYS A 14 -0.28 7.25 20.25
CA LYS A 14 0.20 8.20 21.27
C LYS A 14 1.64 8.63 20.99
N GLU A 15 2.54 7.69 20.75
CA GLU A 15 3.95 8.02 20.46
C GLU A 15 4.11 8.72 19.10
N SER A 16 3.32 8.33 18.08
CA SER A 16 3.36 8.97 16.76
C SER A 16 2.92 10.44 16.80
N LEU A 17 1.96 10.79 17.65
CA LEU A 17 1.41 12.14 17.79
C LEU A 17 2.15 13.02 18.81
N LYS A 18 3.02 12.43 19.63
CA LYS A 18 3.71 13.10 20.73
C LYS A 18 4.57 14.26 20.21
N GLY A 19 4.30 15.48 20.70
CA GLY A 19 5.05 16.69 20.33
C GLY A 19 4.85 17.14 18.88
N LYS A 20 3.87 16.58 18.15
CA LYS A 20 3.48 17.03 16.80
C LYS A 20 2.18 17.80 16.85
N LYS A 21 2.05 18.80 15.97
CA LYS A 21 0.78 19.46 15.70
C LYS A 21 0.01 18.67 14.65
N PHE A 22 -1.21 18.24 14.96
CA PHE A 22 -2.03 17.46 14.04
C PHE A 22 -3.41 18.06 13.79
N LEU A 23 -4.00 17.69 12.66
CA LEU A 23 -5.41 17.86 12.36
C LEU A 23 -6.00 16.47 12.14
N ILE A 24 -6.97 16.09 12.97
CA ILE A 24 -7.73 14.84 12.81
C ILE A 24 -9.17 15.21 12.47
N VAL A 25 -9.72 14.55 11.45
CA VAL A 25 -11.13 14.69 11.07
C VAL A 25 -11.82 13.35 11.32
N LEU A 26 -12.74 13.33 12.28
CA LEU A 26 -13.62 12.20 12.55
C LEU A 26 -14.97 12.49 11.89
N ASP A 27 -15.18 11.92 10.71
CA ASP A 27 -16.37 12.17 9.90
C ASP A 27 -17.52 11.22 10.27
N ASP A 28 -18.75 11.73 10.34
CA ASP A 28 -20.02 11.04 10.63
C ASP A 28 -20.02 10.18 11.92
N VAL A 29 -19.62 10.77 13.06
CA VAL A 29 -19.59 10.05 14.35
C VAL A 29 -20.98 9.90 14.97
N TRP A 30 -21.37 8.67 15.33
CA TRP A 30 -22.69 8.34 15.92
C TRP A 30 -22.66 7.93 17.40
N ASN A 31 -21.48 7.55 17.90
CA ASN A 31 -21.32 7.00 19.24
C ASN A 31 -21.30 8.13 20.29
N ASP A 32 -22.26 8.09 21.21
CA ASP A 32 -22.39 9.02 22.35
C ASP A 32 -21.94 8.40 23.68
N ASN A 33 -21.21 7.28 23.63
CA ASN A 33 -20.57 6.70 24.81
C ASN A 33 -19.33 7.55 25.21
N PHE A 34 -19.47 8.26 26.34
CA PHE A 34 -18.42 9.10 26.88
C PHE A 34 -17.15 8.32 27.23
N ASP A 35 -17.25 7.09 27.77
CA ASP A 35 -16.09 6.31 28.22
C ASP A 35 -15.21 5.88 27.03
N GLU A 36 -15.85 5.51 25.91
CA GLU A 36 -15.15 5.17 24.68
C GLU A 36 -14.50 6.39 24.03
N TRP A 37 -15.18 7.53 24.04
CA TRP A 37 -14.60 8.79 23.59
C TRP A 37 -13.43 9.24 24.47
N ASP A 38 -13.57 9.19 25.80
CA ASP A 38 -12.49 9.60 26.70
C ASP A 38 -11.27 8.69 26.54
N GLY A 39 -11.49 7.38 26.37
CA GLY A 39 -10.45 6.42 26.01
C GLY A 39 -9.67 6.82 24.73
N LEU A 40 -10.39 7.19 23.67
CA LEU A 40 -9.79 7.65 22.41
C LEU A 40 -9.13 9.02 22.56
N ARG A 41 -9.81 9.98 23.18
CA ARG A 41 -9.34 11.35 23.42
C ARG A 41 -8.03 11.36 24.19
N ASN A 42 -7.89 10.49 25.18
CA ASN A 42 -6.66 10.33 25.97
C ASN A 42 -5.44 9.93 25.12
N THR A 43 -5.63 9.41 23.91
CA THR A 43 -4.54 9.18 22.95
C THR A 43 -4.02 10.45 22.29
N PHE A 44 -4.87 11.47 22.15
CA PHE A 44 -4.59 12.72 21.46
C PHE A 44 -3.99 13.80 22.36
N VAL A 45 -4.05 13.63 23.69
CA VAL A 45 -3.56 14.61 24.68
C VAL A 45 -2.04 14.84 24.58
N GLN A 46 -1.28 13.93 23.97
CA GLN A 46 0.16 14.05 23.79
C GLN A 46 0.56 14.98 22.62
N GLY A 47 -0.40 15.47 21.84
CA GLY A 47 -0.18 16.42 20.75
C GLY A 47 0.28 17.80 21.22
N ASP A 48 0.99 18.51 20.36
CA ASP A 48 1.46 19.86 20.64
C ASP A 48 0.33 20.91 20.54
N ILE A 49 0.54 22.07 21.17
CA ILE A 49 -0.42 23.16 21.25
C ILE A 49 -0.81 23.63 19.85
N GLY A 50 -2.13 23.74 19.63
CA GLY A 50 -2.71 24.11 18.34
C GLY A 50 -3.15 22.92 17.48
N SER A 51 -2.97 21.68 17.95
CA SER A 51 -3.62 20.50 17.36
C SER A 51 -5.15 20.65 17.39
N LYS A 52 -5.83 20.15 16.36
CA LYS A 52 -7.28 20.26 16.21
C LYS A 52 -7.88 18.91 15.87
N ILE A 53 -9.04 18.65 16.47
CA ILE A 53 -9.90 17.53 16.11
C ILE A 53 -11.19 18.14 15.60
N ILE A 54 -11.55 17.84 14.35
CA ILE A 54 -12.84 18.19 13.77
C ILE A 54 -13.69 16.94 13.82
N VAL A 55 -14.85 17.04 14.45
CA VAL A 55 -15.83 15.96 14.48
C VAL A 55 -17.05 16.45 13.72
N THR A 56 -17.51 15.67 12.75
CA THR A 56 -18.81 15.91 12.12
C THR A 56 -19.78 14.86 12.67
N THR A 57 -21.01 15.28 12.99
CA THR A 57 -22.04 14.40 13.52
C THR A 57 -23.42 14.96 13.21
N ARG A 58 -24.42 14.08 13.17
CA ARG A 58 -25.85 14.43 13.08
C ARG A 58 -26.53 14.40 14.45
N LYS A 59 -25.84 13.93 15.49
CA LYS A 59 -26.36 13.81 16.85
C LYS A 59 -25.87 14.96 17.72
N GLU A 60 -26.83 15.74 18.23
CA GLU A 60 -26.56 16.78 19.23
C GLU A 60 -25.89 16.20 20.49
N SER A 61 -26.27 14.99 20.91
CA SER A 61 -25.65 14.31 22.05
C SER A 61 -24.15 14.09 21.87
N VAL A 62 -23.70 13.74 20.66
CA VAL A 62 -22.28 13.58 20.33
C VAL A 62 -21.58 14.94 20.33
N ALA A 63 -22.18 15.98 19.75
CA ALA A 63 -21.60 17.33 19.77
C ALA A 63 -21.41 17.86 21.20
N LEU A 64 -22.41 17.66 22.06
CA LEU A 64 -22.35 17.99 23.49
C LEU A 64 -21.25 17.19 24.22
N MET A 65 -21.11 15.90 23.89
CA MET A 65 -20.06 15.04 24.44
C MET A 65 -18.64 15.52 24.06
N MET A 66 -18.45 16.07 22.85
CA MET A 66 -17.15 16.53 22.36
C MET A 66 -16.68 17.86 23.00
N GLY A 67 -17.57 18.62 23.63
CA GLY A 67 -17.24 19.73 24.54
C GLY A 67 -16.56 20.96 23.92
N CYS A 68 -16.56 21.13 22.59
CA CYS A 68 -16.01 22.30 21.89
C CYS A 68 -17.07 23.00 21.01
N GLY A 69 -16.87 24.30 20.77
CA GLY A 69 -17.79 25.20 20.05
C GLY A 69 -18.44 24.57 18.83
N GLU A 70 -19.72 24.22 18.98
CA GLU A 70 -20.55 23.65 17.92
C GLU A 70 -20.61 24.64 16.75
N MET A 71 -20.11 24.21 15.60
CA MET A 71 -20.34 24.93 14.35
C MET A 71 -21.48 24.23 13.63
N ASN A 72 -22.70 24.74 13.85
CA ASN A 72 -23.85 24.25 13.12
C ASN A 72 -23.75 24.72 11.66
N VAL A 73 -23.55 23.77 10.74
CA VAL A 73 -23.54 24.06 9.30
C VAL A 73 -24.98 24.36 8.90
N GLY A 74 -25.32 25.64 8.89
CA GLY A 74 -26.66 26.11 8.53
C GLY A 74 -27.08 25.72 7.12
N THR A 75 -28.35 25.94 6.81
CA THR A 75 -28.90 25.67 5.47
C THR A 75 -28.48 26.74 4.47
N LEU A 76 -28.49 26.39 3.18
CA LEU A 76 -28.26 27.37 2.12
C LEU A 76 -29.34 28.46 2.12
N SER A 77 -28.95 29.69 1.82
CA SER A 77 -29.92 30.77 1.56
C SER A 77 -30.77 30.44 0.33
N SER A 78 -31.95 31.04 0.21
CA SER A 78 -32.85 30.79 -0.93
C SER A 78 -32.20 31.10 -2.28
N GLU A 79 -31.36 32.14 -2.34
CA GLU A 79 -30.62 32.54 -3.54
C GLU A 79 -29.57 31.49 -3.95
N VAL A 80 -28.76 31.03 -3.01
CA VAL A 80 -27.73 30.00 -3.26
C VAL A 80 -28.39 28.65 -3.53
N SER A 81 -29.50 28.34 -2.86
CA SER A 81 -30.32 27.15 -3.11
C SER A 81 -30.86 27.11 -4.53
N TRP A 82 -31.41 28.24 -4.99
CA TRP A 82 -31.89 28.39 -6.36
C TRP A 82 -30.74 28.29 -7.37
N ALA A 83 -29.61 28.95 -7.12
CA ALA A 83 -28.44 28.86 -8.00
C ALA A 83 -27.93 27.42 -8.15
N LEU A 84 -27.83 26.69 -7.03
CA LEU A 84 -27.43 25.28 -7.03
C LEU A 84 -28.46 24.41 -7.78
N PHE A 85 -29.74 24.59 -7.50
CA PHE A 85 -30.82 23.87 -8.16
C PHE A 85 -30.84 24.12 -9.67
N LYS A 86 -30.81 25.40 -10.08
CA LYS A 86 -30.79 25.85 -11.49
C LYS A 86 -29.61 25.23 -12.24
N ARG A 87 -28.42 25.23 -11.64
CA ARG A 87 -27.24 24.59 -12.23
C ARG A 87 -27.47 23.10 -12.47
N HIS A 88 -28.16 22.40 -11.57
CA HIS A 88 -28.38 20.96 -11.72
C HIS A 88 -29.59 20.60 -12.59
N SER A 89 -30.63 21.44 -12.70
CA SER A 89 -31.85 21.13 -13.46
C SER A 89 -31.89 21.73 -14.89
N LEU A 90 -31.22 22.86 -15.13
CA LEU A 90 -31.42 23.70 -16.34
C LEU A 90 -30.15 23.92 -17.20
N GLU A 91 -28.99 23.34 -16.84
CA GLU A 91 -27.68 23.59 -17.47
C GLU A 91 -27.60 23.41 -19.00
N ASN A 92 -28.52 22.62 -19.60
CA ASN A 92 -28.50 22.23 -21.01
C ASN A 92 -29.77 22.61 -21.79
N ARG A 93 -30.59 23.57 -21.33
CA ARG A 93 -31.84 23.98 -22.02
C ARG A 93 -31.73 25.29 -22.78
N GLU A 94 -32.62 25.51 -23.74
CA GLU A 94 -32.76 26.74 -24.51
C GLU A 94 -33.33 27.89 -23.64
N PRO A 95 -32.86 29.15 -23.78
CA PRO A 95 -33.24 30.29 -22.91
C PRO A 95 -34.74 30.61 -22.83
N GLU A 96 -35.52 30.25 -23.85
CA GLU A 96 -36.95 30.60 -23.95
C GLU A 96 -37.86 29.70 -23.09
N GLU A 97 -37.47 28.45 -22.82
CA GLU A 97 -38.18 27.53 -21.90
C GLU A 97 -37.93 27.84 -20.42
N HIS A 98 -36.88 28.63 -20.13
CA HIS A 98 -36.43 28.93 -18.77
C HIS A 98 -37.43 29.77 -17.97
N THR A 99 -38.15 30.70 -18.61
CA THR A 99 -38.97 31.70 -17.89
C THR A 99 -40.22 31.10 -17.25
N LYS A 100 -40.84 30.06 -17.84
CA LYS A 100 -42.04 29.40 -17.28
C LYS A 100 -41.70 28.41 -16.16
N LEU A 101 -40.58 27.72 -16.26
CA LEU A 101 -40.13 26.72 -15.30
C LEU A 101 -39.39 27.33 -14.09
N GLU A 102 -38.83 28.53 -14.24
CA GLU A 102 -38.09 29.20 -13.18
C GLU A 102 -38.93 29.50 -11.94
N GLU A 103 -40.19 29.94 -12.11
CA GLU A 103 -41.07 30.25 -10.98
C GLU A 103 -41.45 28.99 -10.18
N ILE A 104 -41.83 27.92 -10.88
CA ILE A 104 -42.16 26.63 -10.26
C ILE A 104 -40.89 26.03 -9.62
N GLY A 105 -39.75 26.16 -10.29
CA GLY A 105 -38.46 25.70 -9.78
C GLY A 105 -38.04 26.39 -8.48
N LYS A 106 -38.25 27.71 -8.36
CA LYS A 106 -38.00 28.44 -7.10
C LYS A 106 -38.89 27.93 -5.97
N GLN A 107 -40.16 27.63 -6.25
CA GLN A 107 -41.09 27.06 -5.27
C GLN A 107 -40.67 25.64 -4.82
N ILE A 108 -40.22 24.80 -5.75
CA ILE A 108 -39.71 23.45 -5.44
C ILE A 108 -38.40 23.54 -4.64
N ALA A 109 -37.48 24.41 -5.03
CA ALA A 109 -36.22 24.64 -4.30
C ALA A 109 -36.50 25.14 -2.87
N HIS A 110 -37.52 25.99 -2.69
CA HIS A 110 -37.97 26.42 -1.37
C HIS A 110 -38.50 25.25 -0.52
N LYS A 111 -39.26 24.31 -1.09
CA LYS A 111 -39.69 23.08 -0.38
C LYS A 111 -38.53 22.19 0.08
N CYS A 112 -37.36 22.29 -0.56
CA CYS A 112 -36.15 21.58 -0.14
C CYS A 112 -35.45 22.20 1.09
N LYS A 113 -35.96 23.33 1.62
CA LYS A 113 -35.51 23.99 2.86
C LYS A 113 -33.99 24.23 2.92
N GLY A 114 -33.37 24.55 1.79
CA GLY A 114 -31.94 24.88 1.70
C GLY A 114 -30.97 23.70 1.92
N LEU A 115 -31.46 22.45 1.88
CA LEU A 115 -30.63 21.25 2.01
C LEU A 115 -29.98 20.89 0.66
N PRO A 116 -28.63 20.91 0.54
CA PRO A 116 -27.93 20.68 -0.73
C PRO A 116 -28.25 19.34 -1.40
N LEU A 117 -28.33 18.25 -0.63
CA LEU A 117 -28.62 16.92 -1.15
C LEU A 117 -30.07 16.81 -1.67
N ALA A 118 -31.04 17.39 -0.96
CA ALA A 118 -32.43 17.43 -1.39
C ALA A 118 -32.59 18.24 -2.69
N LEU A 119 -31.91 19.39 -2.77
CA LEU A 119 -31.88 20.25 -3.95
C LEU A 119 -31.30 19.50 -5.17
N LYS A 120 -30.14 18.84 -5.00
CA LYS A 120 -29.49 18.06 -6.06
C LYS A 120 -30.37 16.90 -6.54
N ALA A 121 -30.95 16.13 -5.62
CA ALA A 121 -31.78 14.98 -5.93
C ALA A 121 -33.02 15.36 -6.75
N ILE A 122 -33.76 16.41 -6.32
CA ILE A 122 -34.94 16.88 -7.06
C ILE A 122 -34.56 17.55 -8.37
N ALA A 123 -33.49 18.36 -8.39
CA ALA A 123 -32.98 18.94 -9.63
C ALA A 123 -32.58 17.86 -10.65
N GLY A 124 -32.04 16.73 -10.18
CA GLY A 124 -31.71 15.56 -10.99
C GLY A 124 -32.94 14.91 -11.64
N ILE A 125 -34.07 14.80 -10.94
CA ILE A 125 -35.34 14.33 -11.51
C ILE A 125 -35.84 15.30 -12.60
N LEU A 126 -35.82 16.60 -12.28
CA LEU A 126 -36.43 17.63 -13.12
C LEU A 126 -35.61 17.90 -14.38
N ARG A 127 -34.31 17.56 -14.37
CA ARG A 127 -33.43 17.60 -15.53
C ARG A 127 -34.04 16.83 -16.71
N SER A 128 -34.66 15.67 -16.48
CA SER A 128 -35.28 14.83 -17.52
C SER A 128 -36.72 15.20 -17.87
N LYS A 129 -37.35 16.17 -17.19
CA LYS A 129 -38.77 16.53 -17.36
C LYS A 129 -38.95 17.85 -18.11
N SER A 130 -39.39 17.81 -19.35
CA SER A 130 -39.57 18.99 -20.22
C SER A 130 -40.87 19.74 -19.97
N GLU A 131 -41.92 19.05 -19.51
CA GLU A 131 -43.27 19.61 -19.38
C GLU A 131 -43.49 20.36 -18.06
N VAL A 132 -44.22 21.48 -18.13
CA VAL A 132 -44.52 22.33 -16.97
C VAL A 132 -45.41 21.62 -15.94
N ASP A 133 -46.35 20.79 -16.40
CA ASP A 133 -47.29 20.10 -15.51
C ASP A 133 -46.60 19.01 -14.69
N GLU A 134 -45.56 18.35 -15.23
CA GLU A 134 -44.75 17.40 -14.47
C GLU A 134 -44.00 18.05 -13.29
N TRP A 135 -43.58 19.31 -13.44
CA TRP A 135 -43.00 20.08 -12.34
C TRP A 135 -44.06 20.45 -11.29
N LYS A 136 -45.29 20.77 -11.71
CA LYS A 136 -46.41 21.04 -10.78
C LYS A 136 -46.83 19.80 -10.01
N ASP A 137 -46.77 18.62 -10.62
CA ASP A 137 -47.10 17.35 -9.95
C ASP A 137 -46.12 17.06 -8.81
N ILE A 138 -44.82 17.26 -9.05
CA ILE A 138 -43.79 17.16 -8.00
C ILE A 138 -44.01 18.22 -6.91
N LEU A 139 -44.33 19.46 -7.28
CA LEU A 139 -44.61 20.53 -6.33
C LEU A 139 -45.83 20.22 -5.43
N ARG A 140 -46.87 19.60 -5.98
CA ARG A 140 -48.14 19.28 -5.30
C ARG A 140 -48.13 17.95 -4.55
N SER A 141 -47.05 17.17 -4.63
CA SER A 141 -47.01 15.84 -4.01
C SER A 141 -47.22 15.89 -2.49
N GLU A 142 -48.06 14.98 -1.98
CA GLU A 142 -48.32 14.80 -0.54
C GLU A 142 -47.09 14.30 0.23
N ILE A 143 -46.06 13.78 -0.46
CA ILE A 143 -44.82 13.28 0.15
C ILE A 143 -44.07 14.40 0.89
N TRP A 144 -44.23 15.66 0.47
CA TRP A 144 -43.65 16.81 1.15
C TRP A 144 -44.16 17.00 2.58
N GLU A 145 -45.37 16.53 2.88
CA GLU A 145 -46.03 16.66 4.18
C GLU A 145 -45.78 15.45 5.11
N LEU A 146 -45.08 14.41 4.64
CA LEU A 146 -44.73 13.26 5.47
C LEU A 146 -43.73 13.67 6.57
N PRO A 147 -43.99 13.32 7.85
CA PRO A 147 -43.08 13.66 8.93
C PRO A 147 -41.74 12.95 8.71
N SER A 148 -40.66 13.74 8.63
CA SER A 148 -39.28 13.25 8.45
C SER A 148 -38.78 12.35 9.58
N ARG A 149 -39.59 12.16 10.65
CA ARG A 149 -39.23 11.53 11.91
C ARG A 149 -39.58 10.05 12.03
N SER A 150 -40.33 9.42 11.13
CA SER A 150 -40.64 7.99 11.27
C SER A 150 -39.50 7.06 10.82
N ASN A 151 -38.75 7.42 9.76
CA ASN A 151 -37.69 6.59 9.18
C ASN A 151 -36.36 7.32 8.85
N GLY A 152 -36.23 8.62 9.17
CA GLY A 152 -34.99 9.39 8.96
C GLY A 152 -34.63 9.80 7.52
N ILE A 153 -35.44 9.42 6.52
CA ILE A 153 -35.23 9.75 5.10
C ILE A 153 -35.84 11.12 4.73
N LEU A 154 -35.13 11.90 3.91
CA LEU A 154 -35.62 13.16 3.36
C LEU A 154 -36.77 12.95 2.34
N PRO A 155 -37.91 13.68 2.45
CA PRO A 155 -39.01 13.62 1.48
C PRO A 155 -38.56 13.81 0.02
N ALA A 156 -37.58 14.68 -0.20
CA ALA A 156 -36.98 14.94 -1.51
C ALA A 156 -36.31 13.70 -2.13
N LEU A 157 -35.63 12.89 -1.30
CA LEU A 157 -35.02 11.63 -1.75
C LEU A 157 -36.09 10.56 -2.04
N MET A 158 -37.14 10.52 -1.22
CA MET A 158 -38.29 9.63 -1.44
C MET A 158 -39.02 9.95 -2.76
N LEU A 159 -39.18 11.25 -3.08
CA LEU A 159 -39.71 11.69 -4.37
C LEU A 159 -38.83 11.26 -5.54
N SER A 160 -37.51 11.39 -5.38
CA SER A 160 -36.53 10.92 -6.38
C SER A 160 -36.65 9.43 -6.67
N TYR A 161 -36.78 8.61 -5.61
CA TYR A 161 -37.00 7.18 -5.78
C TYR A 161 -38.38 6.85 -6.36
N ASN A 162 -39.45 7.52 -5.92
CA ASN A 162 -40.80 7.23 -6.38
C ASN A 162 -41.00 7.53 -7.87
N ASP A 163 -40.30 8.53 -8.41
CA ASP A 163 -40.30 8.85 -9.84
C ASP A 163 -39.49 7.84 -10.69
N LEU A 164 -38.62 7.02 -10.09
CA LEU A 164 -37.88 6.02 -10.85
C LEU A 164 -38.81 4.99 -11.52
N PRO A 165 -38.56 4.65 -12.80
CA PRO A 165 -39.16 3.49 -13.44
C PRO A 165 -38.95 2.21 -12.64
N ALA A 166 -39.85 1.24 -12.79
CA ALA A 166 -39.82 -0.01 -12.03
C ALA A 166 -38.50 -0.80 -12.18
N HIS A 167 -37.86 -0.74 -13.36
CA HIS A 167 -36.57 -1.41 -13.60
C HIS A 167 -35.42 -0.72 -12.84
N LEU A 168 -35.35 0.62 -12.84
CA LEU A 168 -34.35 1.37 -12.08
C LEU A 168 -34.53 1.25 -10.57
N LYS A 169 -35.78 1.18 -10.08
CA LYS A 169 -36.07 0.92 -8.66
C LYS A 169 -35.44 -0.38 -8.18
N ARG A 170 -35.47 -1.43 -9.01
CA ARG A 170 -34.84 -2.72 -8.70
C ARG A 170 -33.31 -2.65 -8.72
N CYS A 171 -32.72 -1.97 -9.72
CA CYS A 171 -31.28 -1.74 -9.78
C CYS A 171 -30.78 -0.96 -8.55
N PHE A 172 -31.47 0.13 -8.21
CA PHE A 172 -31.15 0.98 -7.06
C PHE A 172 -31.29 0.22 -5.73
N ALA A 173 -32.40 -0.51 -5.53
CA ALA A 173 -32.62 -1.29 -4.33
C ALA A 173 -31.56 -2.40 -4.13
N PHE A 174 -31.06 -2.99 -5.22
CA PHE A 174 -29.98 -3.98 -5.15
C PHE A 174 -28.68 -3.39 -4.58
N CYS A 175 -28.38 -2.13 -4.89
CA CYS A 175 -27.16 -1.46 -4.43
C CYS A 175 -27.10 -1.26 -2.89
N ALA A 176 -28.18 -1.54 -2.16
CA ALA A 176 -28.16 -1.68 -0.70
C ALA A 176 -27.20 -2.77 -0.19
N ILE A 177 -26.74 -3.67 -1.06
CA ILE A 177 -25.68 -4.64 -0.71
C ILE A 177 -24.35 -3.96 -0.37
N TYR A 178 -24.09 -2.73 -0.83
CA TYR A 178 -22.84 -2.03 -0.54
C TYR A 178 -22.92 -1.29 0.81
N PRO A 179 -21.81 -1.25 1.57
CA PRO A 179 -21.70 -0.43 2.78
C PRO A 179 -21.86 1.05 2.47
N LYS A 180 -22.17 1.79 3.52
CA LYS A 180 -22.11 3.24 3.56
C LYS A 180 -20.73 3.74 3.17
N ASP A 181 -20.71 4.80 2.37
CA ASP A 181 -19.53 5.39 1.74
C ASP A 181 -18.55 4.42 1.04
N TYR A 182 -19.03 3.24 0.62
CA TYR A 182 -18.19 2.29 -0.10
C TYR A 182 -17.97 2.73 -1.55
N LEU A 183 -16.70 2.72 -1.98
CA LEU A 183 -16.30 2.96 -3.36
C LEU A 183 -16.52 1.69 -4.17
N PHE A 184 -17.51 1.71 -5.07
CA PHE A 184 -17.80 0.57 -5.95
C PHE A 184 -17.45 0.87 -7.41
N CYS A 185 -17.08 -0.20 -8.12
CA CYS A 185 -16.80 -0.18 -9.54
C CYS A 185 -18.09 -0.32 -10.35
N LYS A 186 -18.29 0.54 -11.35
CA LYS A 186 -19.48 0.54 -12.21
C LYS A 186 -19.69 -0.80 -12.90
N GLU A 187 -18.63 -1.37 -13.46
CA GLU A 187 -18.67 -2.61 -14.22
C GLU A 187 -19.11 -3.77 -13.32
N GLN A 188 -18.60 -3.86 -12.09
CA GLN A 188 -18.99 -4.90 -11.13
C GLN A 188 -20.50 -4.83 -10.80
N VAL A 189 -21.02 -3.62 -10.55
CA VAL A 189 -22.45 -3.41 -10.24
C VAL A 189 -23.34 -3.91 -11.38
N ILE A 190 -22.99 -3.56 -12.62
CA ILE A 190 -23.78 -3.93 -13.79
C ILE A 190 -23.80 -5.45 -13.99
N HIS A 191 -22.64 -6.11 -13.86
CA HIS A 191 -22.58 -7.58 -13.96
C HIS A 191 -23.39 -8.27 -12.84
N LEU A 192 -23.41 -7.73 -11.63
CA LEU A 192 -24.24 -8.23 -10.55
C LEU A 192 -25.75 -8.07 -10.83
N TRP A 193 -26.16 -6.97 -11.46
CA TRP A 193 -27.55 -6.77 -11.90
C TRP A 193 -27.96 -7.80 -12.97
N ILE A 194 -27.07 -8.07 -13.93
CA ILE A 194 -27.30 -9.05 -14.99
C ILE A 194 -27.40 -10.46 -14.41
N ALA A 195 -26.44 -10.85 -13.56
CA ALA A 195 -26.42 -12.16 -12.91
C ALA A 195 -27.64 -12.44 -12.03
N ASN A 196 -28.24 -11.40 -11.45
CA ASN A 196 -29.47 -11.54 -10.68
C ASN A 196 -30.75 -11.46 -11.53
N GLY A 197 -30.64 -11.20 -12.83
CA GLY A 197 -31.76 -11.06 -13.76
C GLY A 197 -32.55 -9.76 -13.57
N ILE A 198 -31.90 -8.73 -13.02
CA ILE A 198 -32.47 -7.38 -12.88
C ILE A 198 -32.38 -6.65 -14.23
N VAL A 199 -31.27 -6.86 -14.94
CA VAL A 199 -30.98 -6.31 -16.27
C VAL A 199 -30.69 -7.46 -17.23
N GLN A 200 -31.04 -7.31 -18.51
CA GLN A 200 -30.85 -8.36 -19.51
C GLN A 200 -29.47 -8.34 -20.18
N GLN A 201 -28.92 -7.15 -20.45
CA GLN A 201 -27.68 -6.97 -21.24
C GLN A 201 -26.82 -5.81 -20.70
N LEU A 202 -25.52 -5.82 -21.03
CA LEU A 202 -24.53 -4.85 -20.58
C LEU A 202 -24.88 -3.41 -21.00
N ASP A 203 -25.35 -3.20 -22.23
CA ASP A 203 -25.70 -1.87 -22.75
C ASP A 203 -26.87 -1.24 -22.00
N SER A 204 -27.93 -2.01 -21.75
CA SER A 204 -29.06 -1.57 -20.93
C SER A 204 -28.60 -1.25 -19.50
N GLY A 205 -27.70 -2.05 -18.95
CA GLY A 205 -27.11 -1.82 -17.63
C GLY A 205 -26.30 -0.52 -17.55
N ASN A 206 -25.51 -0.24 -18.59
CA ASN A 206 -24.77 1.01 -18.73
C ASN A 206 -25.71 2.22 -18.78
N GLN A 207 -26.77 2.16 -19.60
CA GLN A 207 -27.77 3.22 -19.69
C GLN A 207 -28.46 3.46 -18.34
N PHE A 208 -28.88 2.39 -17.66
CA PHE A 208 -29.51 2.48 -16.35
C PHE A 208 -28.58 3.05 -15.28
N PHE A 209 -27.29 2.68 -15.29
CA PHE A 209 -26.30 3.24 -14.39
C PHE A 209 -26.09 4.74 -14.64
N VAL A 210 -25.99 5.14 -15.92
CA VAL A 210 -25.85 6.55 -16.32
C VAL A 210 -27.07 7.36 -15.90
N GLU A 211 -28.28 6.80 -15.97
CA GLU A 211 -29.50 7.47 -15.52
C GLU A 211 -29.55 7.62 -13.99
N LEU A 212 -29.20 6.59 -13.21
CA LEU A 212 -29.10 6.71 -11.75
C LEU A 212 -28.07 7.77 -11.34
N ARG A 213 -26.95 7.86 -12.07
CA ARG A 213 -25.95 8.91 -11.90
C ARG A 213 -26.47 10.30 -12.31
N SER A 214 -27.21 10.42 -13.43
CA SER A 214 -27.73 11.72 -13.89
C SER A 214 -28.73 12.30 -12.90
N ARG A 215 -29.44 11.43 -12.16
CA ARG A 215 -30.32 11.77 -11.04
C ARG A 215 -29.58 12.02 -9.71
N THR A 216 -28.25 12.05 -9.72
CA THR A 216 -27.38 12.30 -8.55
C THR A 216 -27.49 11.28 -7.42
N LEU A 217 -28.00 10.06 -7.71
CA LEU A 217 -28.03 8.97 -6.72
C LEU A 217 -26.66 8.29 -6.56
N PHE A 218 -25.83 8.35 -7.61
CA PHE A 218 -24.42 7.95 -7.58
C PHE A 218 -23.52 9.16 -7.86
N GLU A 219 -22.50 9.33 -7.05
CA GLU A 219 -21.50 10.38 -7.20
C GLU A 219 -20.19 9.80 -7.77
N ARG A 220 -19.59 10.50 -8.75
CA ARG A 220 -18.29 10.11 -9.30
C ARG A 220 -17.19 10.79 -8.50
N VAL A 221 -16.24 10.01 -7.99
CA VAL A 221 -15.07 10.55 -7.28
C VAL A 221 -14.06 11.08 -8.30
N ARG A 222 -13.57 12.31 -8.12
CA ARG A 222 -12.53 12.92 -8.97
C ARG A 222 -11.16 12.55 -8.41
N GLY A 223 -10.26 12.06 -9.25
CA GLY A 223 -8.87 11.74 -8.87
C GLY A 223 -8.56 10.25 -8.69
N SER A 224 -9.20 9.35 -9.44
CA SER A 224 -8.78 7.95 -9.46
C SER A 224 -7.35 7.80 -9.97
N SER A 225 -6.56 6.96 -9.30
CA SER A 225 -5.21 6.58 -9.72
C SER A 225 -5.22 5.81 -11.06
N GLU A 226 -4.04 5.65 -11.67
CA GLU A 226 -3.77 4.86 -12.91
C GLU A 226 -4.39 3.44 -12.90
N TRP A 227 -4.82 2.94 -11.73
CA TRP A 227 -5.24 1.56 -11.51
C TRP A 227 -6.76 1.34 -11.58
N ASN A 228 -7.62 2.37 -11.46
CA ASN A 228 -9.08 2.22 -11.48
C ASN A 228 -9.80 3.46 -12.06
N PRO A 229 -9.96 3.60 -13.38
CA PRO A 229 -10.60 4.76 -13.97
C PRO A 229 -12.14 4.73 -13.79
N GLY A 230 -12.66 5.04 -12.60
CA GLY A 230 -14.10 5.30 -12.41
C GLY A 230 -14.76 4.73 -11.16
N GLU A 231 -14.23 5.01 -9.96
CA GLU A 231 -14.93 4.65 -8.72
C GLU A 231 -16.13 5.59 -8.46
N PHE A 232 -17.24 4.99 -8.01
CA PHE A 232 -18.49 5.68 -7.66
C PHE A 232 -18.82 5.49 -6.19
N LEU A 233 -19.50 6.48 -5.65
CA LEU A 233 -19.95 6.54 -4.26
C LEU A 233 -21.48 6.66 -4.22
N MET A 234 -22.09 6.01 -3.25
CA MET A 234 -23.47 6.29 -2.85
C MET A 234 -23.45 6.96 -1.50
N HIS A 235 -23.96 8.19 -1.44
CA HIS A 235 -24.07 8.92 -0.18
C HIS A 235 -24.90 8.13 0.84
N ASP A 236 -24.50 8.12 2.10
CA ASP A 236 -25.18 7.42 3.20
C ASP A 236 -26.70 7.54 3.28
N LEU A 237 -27.27 8.73 3.10
CA LEU A 237 -28.73 8.90 3.11
C LEU A 237 -29.42 8.26 1.90
N VAL A 238 -28.71 8.17 0.78
CA VAL A 238 -29.15 7.44 -0.41
C VAL A 238 -29.00 5.93 -0.18
N ASN A 239 -27.95 5.49 0.52
CA ASN A 239 -27.81 4.10 0.95
C ASN A 239 -28.94 3.68 1.91
N ASP A 240 -29.29 4.52 2.89
CA ASP A 240 -30.43 4.29 3.80
C ASP A 240 -31.76 4.14 3.03
N LEU A 241 -31.96 4.97 1.99
CA LEU A 241 -33.09 4.82 1.09
C LEU A 241 -33.04 3.51 0.30
N ALA A 242 -31.87 3.10 -0.19
CA ALA A 242 -31.71 1.81 -0.86
C ALA A 242 -32.02 0.63 0.08
N GLN A 243 -31.60 0.69 1.36
CA GLN A 243 -31.91 -0.32 2.37
C GLN A 243 -33.43 -0.47 2.54
N ILE A 244 -34.15 0.65 2.71
CA ILE A 244 -35.61 0.66 2.83
C ILE A 244 -36.27 0.13 1.54
N ALA A 245 -35.81 0.59 0.37
CA ALA A 245 -36.29 0.12 -0.93
C ALA A 245 -36.08 -1.38 -1.14
N SER A 246 -34.99 -1.95 -0.59
CA SER A 246 -34.68 -3.37 -0.70
C SER A 246 -35.60 -4.26 0.13
N SER A 247 -36.34 -3.71 1.10
CA SER A 247 -37.25 -4.45 1.98
C SER A 247 -36.60 -5.68 2.65
N ASN A 248 -35.34 -5.55 3.10
CA ASN A 248 -34.51 -6.61 3.68
C ASN A 248 -34.12 -7.76 2.71
N LEU A 249 -34.25 -7.57 1.40
CA LEU A 249 -33.74 -8.53 0.41
C LEU A 249 -32.20 -8.46 0.29
N CYS A 250 -31.63 -7.27 0.46
CA CYS A 250 -30.20 -7.02 0.55
C CYS A 250 -29.86 -6.72 2.01
N ILE A 251 -28.91 -7.46 2.59
CA ILE A 251 -28.49 -7.27 3.98
C ILE A 251 -26.96 -7.36 4.06
N ARG A 252 -26.37 -6.56 4.95
CA ARG A 252 -24.99 -6.76 5.39
C ARG A 252 -24.96 -7.62 6.64
N LEU A 253 -24.01 -8.55 6.73
CA LEU A 253 -23.91 -9.47 7.85
C LEU A 253 -23.76 -8.74 9.19
N GLU A 254 -23.06 -7.60 9.22
CA GLU A 254 -22.89 -6.78 10.41
C GLU A 254 -24.18 -6.10 10.89
N ASP A 255 -25.14 -5.88 9.98
CA ASP A 255 -26.39 -5.17 10.27
C ASP A 255 -27.50 -6.11 10.80
N ILE A 256 -27.20 -7.41 10.95
CA ILE A 256 -28.17 -8.40 11.43
C ILE A 256 -28.40 -8.23 12.93
N LYS A 257 -29.55 -7.63 13.27
CA LYS A 257 -29.99 -7.45 14.66
C LYS A 257 -30.88 -8.60 15.17
N ALA A 258 -31.52 -9.36 14.28
CA ALA A 258 -32.44 -10.44 14.64
C ALA A 258 -32.50 -11.54 13.58
N SER A 259 -32.75 -12.79 14.02
CA SER A 259 -32.75 -13.98 13.17
C SER A 259 -33.82 -13.97 12.06
N HIS A 260 -34.96 -13.32 12.25
CA HIS A 260 -36.03 -13.26 11.25
C HIS A 260 -35.66 -12.42 10.01
N MET A 261 -34.66 -11.54 10.10
CA MET A 261 -34.16 -10.77 8.96
C MET A 261 -33.48 -11.68 7.92
N LEU A 262 -32.89 -12.79 8.37
CA LEU A 262 -32.16 -13.75 7.55
C LEU A 262 -33.06 -14.59 6.64
N GLU A 263 -34.31 -14.87 7.04
CA GLU A 263 -35.22 -15.74 6.28
C GLU A 263 -35.64 -15.13 4.93
N ARG A 264 -35.72 -13.80 4.86
CA ARG A 264 -36.10 -13.06 3.66
C ARG A 264 -34.91 -12.64 2.80
N THR A 265 -33.69 -12.74 3.30
CA THR A 265 -32.48 -12.29 2.61
C THR A 265 -32.26 -13.09 1.32
N ARG A 266 -31.89 -12.39 0.25
CA ARG A 266 -31.51 -12.96 -1.04
C ARG A 266 -30.13 -12.53 -1.49
N HIS A 267 -29.65 -11.39 -1.03
CA HIS A 267 -28.35 -10.85 -1.38
C HIS A 267 -27.66 -10.42 -0.09
N LEU A 268 -26.45 -10.93 0.13
CA LEU A 268 -25.72 -10.70 1.36
C LEU A 268 -24.30 -10.23 1.05
N SER A 269 -23.84 -9.23 1.80
CA SER A 269 -22.44 -8.84 1.86
C SER A 269 -21.91 -8.86 3.28
N TYR A 270 -20.59 -8.85 3.44
CA TYR A 270 -19.93 -8.74 4.73
C TYR A 270 -18.53 -8.16 4.58
N SER A 271 -18.03 -7.54 5.63
CA SER A 271 -16.66 -7.04 5.74
C SER A 271 -15.67 -8.19 5.95
N MET A 272 -14.69 -8.30 5.06
CA MET A 272 -13.65 -9.32 5.16
C MET A 272 -12.69 -9.02 6.33
N GLY A 273 -12.20 -10.08 6.97
CA GLY A 273 -11.15 -10.03 7.97
C GLY A 273 -10.52 -11.40 8.23
N ASP A 274 -9.39 -11.44 8.96
CA ASP A 274 -8.83 -12.72 9.38
C ASP A 274 -9.77 -13.41 10.39
N GLY A 275 -10.02 -14.72 10.22
CA GLY A 275 -10.95 -15.48 11.05
C GLY A 275 -12.43 -15.48 10.59
N ASP A 276 -12.71 -15.13 9.33
CA ASP A 276 -14.06 -15.05 8.74
C ASP A 276 -14.91 -16.34 8.87
N PHE A 277 -14.33 -17.49 9.22
CA PHE A 277 -15.08 -18.72 9.47
C PHE A 277 -16.22 -18.53 10.48
N GLY A 278 -15.98 -17.80 11.57
CA GLY A 278 -16.99 -17.52 12.60
C GLY A 278 -18.21 -16.78 12.03
N LYS A 279 -17.96 -15.80 11.16
CA LYS A 279 -18.99 -15.02 10.44
C LYS A 279 -19.75 -15.92 9.46
N LEU A 280 -19.02 -16.69 8.65
CA LEU A 280 -19.59 -17.55 7.61
C LEU A 280 -20.43 -18.70 8.16
N LYS A 281 -20.18 -19.16 9.39
CA LYS A 281 -20.97 -20.22 10.04
C LYS A 281 -22.47 -19.88 10.13
N THR A 282 -22.81 -18.59 10.18
CA THR A 282 -24.20 -18.10 10.18
C THR A 282 -24.94 -18.37 8.86
N LEU A 283 -24.20 -18.52 7.76
CA LEU A 283 -24.73 -18.75 6.41
C LEU A 283 -25.29 -20.16 6.21
N ASN A 284 -24.99 -21.11 7.09
CA ASN A 284 -25.48 -22.49 7.00
C ASN A 284 -27.02 -22.60 6.99
N LYS A 285 -27.74 -21.54 7.35
CA LYS A 285 -29.21 -21.49 7.37
C LYS A 285 -29.83 -20.79 6.15
N LEU A 286 -29.02 -20.33 5.18
CA LEU A 286 -29.43 -19.43 4.09
C LEU A 286 -29.45 -20.11 2.71
N GLU A 287 -30.21 -21.18 2.55
CA GLU A 287 -30.26 -21.94 1.28
C GLU A 287 -30.83 -21.14 0.09
N GLN A 288 -31.58 -20.07 0.34
CA GLN A 288 -32.22 -19.22 -0.67
C GLN A 288 -31.34 -18.03 -1.13
N LEU A 289 -30.10 -17.96 -0.66
CA LEU A 289 -29.17 -16.89 -0.99
C LEU A 289 -28.79 -16.93 -2.48
N ARG A 290 -28.90 -15.79 -3.15
CA ARG A 290 -28.59 -15.59 -4.57
C ARG A 290 -27.28 -14.84 -4.78
N THR A 291 -26.87 -14.00 -3.85
CA THR A 291 -25.61 -13.25 -3.94
C THR A 291 -24.86 -13.31 -2.63
N LEU A 292 -23.58 -13.66 -2.69
CA LEU A 292 -22.63 -13.54 -1.58
C LEU A 292 -21.45 -12.67 -2.03
N LEU A 293 -21.30 -11.50 -1.41
CA LEU A 293 -20.30 -10.50 -1.77
C LEU A 293 -19.44 -10.11 -0.55
N PRO A 294 -18.24 -10.69 -0.40
CA PRO A 294 -17.24 -10.23 0.56
C PRO A 294 -16.71 -8.85 0.16
N ILE A 295 -16.55 -7.94 1.12
CA ILE A 295 -16.14 -6.54 0.87
C ILE A 295 -14.85 -6.22 1.63
N ASN A 296 -13.83 -5.81 0.87
CA ASN A 296 -12.50 -5.49 1.42
C ASN A 296 -12.39 -4.03 1.86
N ILE A 297 -12.97 -3.69 3.01
CA ILE A 297 -12.89 -2.31 3.52
C ILE A 297 -11.44 -1.94 3.90
N GLN A 298 -10.67 -2.89 4.45
CA GLN A 298 -9.31 -2.66 4.94
C GLN A 298 -8.23 -2.74 3.85
N ARG A 299 -8.60 -3.02 2.58
CA ARG A 299 -7.67 -3.25 1.46
C ARG A 299 -6.55 -4.27 1.77
N CYS A 300 -6.86 -5.29 2.59
CA CYS A 300 -5.92 -6.33 3.01
C CYS A 300 -6.28 -7.68 2.41
N LEU A 301 -5.28 -8.51 2.10
CA LEU A 301 -5.51 -9.90 1.67
C LEU A 301 -5.88 -10.76 2.88
N CYS A 302 -7.16 -11.12 2.99
CA CYS A 302 -7.68 -11.95 4.08
C CYS A 302 -7.56 -13.44 3.72
N ARG A 303 -7.49 -14.33 4.71
CA ARG A 303 -7.49 -15.79 4.44
C ARG A 303 -8.86 -16.39 4.71
N LEU A 304 -9.35 -17.19 3.76
CA LEU A 304 -10.56 -17.98 3.94
C LEU A 304 -10.17 -19.37 4.47
N SER A 305 -10.77 -19.79 5.59
CA SER A 305 -10.53 -21.11 6.18
C SER A 305 -10.92 -22.24 5.21
N LYS A 306 -10.19 -23.36 5.22
CA LYS A 306 -10.57 -24.55 4.45
C LYS A 306 -11.97 -25.05 4.82
N ARG A 307 -12.34 -25.03 6.11
CA ARG A 307 -13.73 -25.34 6.56
C ARG A 307 -14.80 -24.49 5.88
N GLY A 308 -14.57 -23.19 5.71
CA GLY A 308 -15.51 -22.31 5.00
C GLY A 308 -15.74 -22.71 3.54
N LEU A 309 -14.66 -23.06 2.83
CA LEU A 309 -14.72 -23.52 1.44
C LEU A 309 -15.37 -24.90 1.28
N HIS A 310 -15.10 -25.84 2.21
CA HIS A 310 -15.55 -27.23 2.11
C HIS A 310 -16.94 -27.47 2.72
N ASP A 311 -17.28 -26.82 3.83
CA ASP A 311 -18.48 -27.16 4.61
C ASP A 311 -19.65 -26.19 4.38
N ILE A 312 -19.34 -24.90 4.16
CA ILE A 312 -20.32 -23.82 4.16
C ILE A 312 -20.74 -23.47 2.73
N LEU A 313 -19.80 -23.06 1.87
CA LEU A 313 -20.12 -22.63 0.51
C LEU A 313 -20.94 -23.65 -0.29
N PRO A 314 -20.63 -24.96 -0.30
CA PRO A 314 -21.37 -25.93 -1.10
C PRO A 314 -22.84 -26.12 -0.69
N ARG A 315 -23.28 -25.59 0.45
CA ARG A 315 -24.69 -25.61 0.90
C ARG A 315 -25.52 -24.51 0.23
N LEU A 316 -24.89 -23.47 -0.29
CA LEU A 316 -25.55 -22.29 -0.88
C LEU A 316 -25.93 -22.54 -2.35
N THR A 317 -26.79 -23.53 -2.59
CA THR A 317 -27.10 -24.05 -3.94
C THR A 317 -27.88 -23.07 -4.83
N SER A 318 -28.55 -22.08 -4.25
CA SER A 318 -29.34 -21.06 -4.97
C SER A 318 -28.52 -19.86 -5.48
N LEU A 319 -27.19 -19.86 -5.28
CA LEU A 319 -26.33 -18.75 -5.65
C LEU A 319 -26.33 -18.50 -7.17
N ARG A 320 -26.47 -17.22 -7.52
CA ARG A 320 -26.34 -16.66 -8.87
C ARG A 320 -25.08 -15.82 -9.03
N ALA A 321 -24.64 -15.16 -7.97
CA ALA A 321 -23.41 -14.37 -7.94
C ALA A 321 -22.57 -14.71 -6.71
N LEU A 322 -21.31 -15.08 -6.93
CA LEU A 322 -20.34 -15.38 -5.89
C LEU A 322 -19.06 -14.60 -6.15
N SER A 323 -18.61 -13.82 -5.17
CA SER A 323 -17.25 -13.28 -5.17
C SER A 323 -16.45 -13.94 -4.04
N LEU A 324 -15.21 -14.33 -4.36
CA LEU A 324 -14.16 -14.72 -3.42
C LEU A 324 -12.91 -13.85 -3.65
N SER A 325 -13.11 -12.66 -4.21
CA SER A 325 -12.04 -11.74 -4.55
C SER A 325 -11.23 -11.32 -3.33
N HIS A 326 -9.93 -11.07 -3.52
CA HIS A 326 -8.94 -10.72 -2.48
C HIS A 326 -8.70 -11.76 -1.37
N TYR A 327 -9.35 -12.93 -1.41
CA TYR A 327 -8.97 -14.01 -0.50
C TYR A 327 -7.65 -14.65 -0.92
N LYS A 328 -6.79 -14.97 0.06
CA LYS A 328 -5.56 -15.74 -0.17
C LYS A 328 -5.86 -17.24 -0.39
N ILE A 329 -6.57 -17.54 -1.47
CA ILE A 329 -6.89 -18.90 -1.91
C ILE A 329 -5.82 -19.35 -2.91
N GLU A 330 -5.14 -20.46 -2.63
CA GLU A 330 -4.16 -21.07 -3.56
C GLU A 330 -4.79 -22.18 -4.43
N GLU A 331 -5.75 -22.92 -3.87
CA GLU A 331 -6.43 -24.04 -4.50
C GLU A 331 -7.91 -24.04 -4.10
N LEU A 332 -8.79 -24.37 -5.06
CA LEU A 332 -10.22 -24.57 -4.83
C LEU A 332 -10.54 -26.07 -4.82
N PRO A 333 -11.50 -26.54 -4.01
CA PRO A 333 -11.92 -27.93 -4.02
C PRO A 333 -12.42 -28.36 -5.41
N ASN A 334 -11.98 -29.53 -5.89
CA ASN A 334 -12.33 -30.01 -7.23
C ASN A 334 -13.84 -30.11 -7.48
N ASP A 335 -14.63 -30.41 -6.45
CA ASP A 335 -16.08 -30.63 -6.56
C ASP A 335 -16.91 -29.38 -6.17
N LEU A 336 -16.26 -28.26 -5.86
CA LEU A 336 -16.90 -27.06 -5.29
C LEU A 336 -18.08 -26.58 -6.15
N PHE A 337 -17.90 -26.50 -7.47
CA PHE A 337 -18.86 -25.87 -8.36
C PHE A 337 -20.01 -26.79 -8.81
N ILE A 338 -19.94 -28.09 -8.53
CA ILE A 338 -20.95 -29.08 -8.96
C ILE A 338 -22.36 -28.72 -8.43
N LYS A 339 -22.42 -28.11 -7.24
CA LYS A 339 -23.68 -27.74 -6.59
C LYS A 339 -24.25 -26.38 -7.01
N PHE A 340 -23.46 -25.51 -7.65
CA PHE A 340 -23.86 -24.13 -7.99
C PHE A 340 -24.51 -24.01 -9.38
N LYS A 341 -25.55 -24.79 -9.64
CA LYS A 341 -26.19 -24.88 -10.97
C LYS A 341 -26.78 -23.55 -11.49
N HIS A 342 -27.04 -22.61 -10.60
CA HIS A 342 -27.63 -21.30 -10.91
C HIS A 342 -26.62 -20.17 -11.04
N LEU A 343 -25.32 -20.45 -10.88
CA LEU A 343 -24.28 -19.42 -10.88
C LEU A 343 -24.13 -18.79 -12.27
N ARG A 344 -24.12 -17.46 -12.30
CA ARG A 344 -23.98 -16.60 -13.47
C ARG A 344 -22.79 -15.65 -13.38
N PHE A 345 -22.42 -15.26 -12.16
CA PHE A 345 -21.27 -14.39 -11.90
C PHE A 345 -20.33 -15.07 -10.90
N LEU A 346 -19.06 -15.18 -11.28
CA LEU A 346 -17.98 -15.66 -10.43
C LEU A 346 -16.82 -14.69 -10.46
N ASP A 347 -16.43 -14.19 -9.30
CA ASP A 347 -15.28 -13.30 -9.15
C ASP A 347 -14.24 -13.94 -8.23
N LEU A 348 -13.08 -14.25 -8.80
CA LEU A 348 -11.91 -14.82 -8.15
C LEU A 348 -10.71 -13.86 -8.24
N SER A 349 -10.95 -12.59 -8.54
CA SER A 349 -9.90 -11.60 -8.75
C SER A 349 -9.02 -11.43 -7.51
N TRP A 350 -7.76 -11.05 -7.68
CA TRP A 350 -6.80 -10.83 -6.60
C TRP A 350 -6.59 -12.05 -5.66
N THR A 351 -6.87 -13.25 -6.15
CA THR A 351 -6.57 -14.51 -5.43
C THR A 351 -5.21 -15.06 -5.88
N LYS A 352 -4.69 -16.06 -5.15
CA LYS A 352 -3.41 -16.73 -5.47
C LYS A 352 -3.61 -18.09 -6.14
N ILE A 353 -4.77 -18.28 -6.77
CA ILE A 353 -5.16 -19.56 -7.37
C ILE A 353 -4.15 -19.98 -8.44
N LYS A 354 -3.70 -21.23 -8.39
CA LYS A 354 -2.73 -21.77 -9.36
C LYS A 354 -3.43 -22.38 -10.57
N LYS A 355 -4.59 -23.00 -10.35
CA LYS A 355 -5.43 -23.67 -11.35
C LYS A 355 -6.90 -23.56 -10.94
N LEU A 356 -7.79 -23.41 -11.92
CA LEU A 356 -9.23 -23.55 -11.71
C LEU A 356 -9.64 -25.04 -11.76
N PRO A 357 -10.54 -25.50 -10.88
CA PRO A 357 -11.00 -26.88 -10.89
C PRO A 357 -11.89 -27.16 -12.11
N ASP A 358 -11.79 -28.38 -12.68
CA ASP A 358 -12.56 -28.76 -13.88
C ASP A 358 -14.09 -28.73 -13.66
N SER A 359 -14.54 -28.78 -12.40
CA SER A 359 -15.98 -28.62 -12.08
C SER A 359 -16.55 -27.27 -12.47
N ILE A 360 -15.73 -26.22 -12.68
CA ILE A 360 -16.25 -24.94 -13.18
C ILE A 360 -16.93 -25.10 -14.55
N CYS A 361 -16.48 -26.05 -15.38
CA CYS A 361 -17.03 -26.32 -16.71
C CYS A 361 -18.46 -26.89 -16.68
N VAL A 362 -19.00 -27.26 -15.51
CA VAL A 362 -20.41 -27.67 -15.37
C VAL A 362 -21.34 -26.46 -15.24
N LEU A 363 -20.80 -25.25 -15.07
CA LEU A 363 -21.55 -24.01 -14.91
C LEU A 363 -22.00 -23.44 -16.26
N TYR A 364 -22.86 -24.16 -16.98
CA TYR A 364 -23.36 -23.73 -18.29
C TYR A 364 -24.15 -22.41 -18.26
N ASN A 365 -24.60 -21.95 -17.08
CA ASN A 365 -25.27 -20.65 -16.88
C ASN A 365 -24.30 -19.50 -16.56
N LEU A 366 -22.99 -19.77 -16.46
CA LEU A 366 -22.00 -18.74 -16.11
C LEU A 366 -21.91 -17.71 -17.26
N GLU A 367 -22.16 -16.44 -16.94
CA GLU A 367 -22.17 -15.30 -17.87
C GLU A 367 -20.92 -14.42 -17.68
N THR A 368 -20.42 -14.30 -16.45
CA THR A 368 -19.24 -13.47 -16.11
C THR A 368 -18.26 -14.24 -15.25
N LEU A 369 -17.00 -14.27 -15.67
CA LEU A 369 -15.87 -14.83 -14.92
C LEU A 369 -14.76 -13.79 -14.77
N LEU A 370 -14.48 -13.36 -13.55
CA LEU A 370 -13.43 -12.40 -13.25
C LEU A 370 -12.24 -13.09 -12.57
N LEU A 371 -11.06 -12.98 -13.19
CA LEU A 371 -9.78 -13.56 -12.78
C LEU A 371 -8.68 -12.49 -12.77
N SER A 372 -9.06 -11.23 -12.64
CA SER A 372 -8.15 -10.09 -12.66
C SER A 372 -7.13 -10.19 -11.53
N HIS A 373 -5.86 -9.88 -11.81
CA HIS A 373 -4.75 -9.95 -10.86
C HIS A 373 -4.49 -11.33 -10.20
N CYS A 374 -4.92 -12.41 -10.85
CA CYS A 374 -4.56 -13.79 -10.46
C CYS A 374 -3.16 -14.17 -10.98
N SER A 375 -2.12 -13.57 -10.38
CA SER A 375 -0.73 -13.65 -10.88
C SER A 375 -0.11 -15.05 -10.90
N TYR A 376 -0.66 -16.01 -10.15
CA TYR A 376 -0.18 -17.40 -10.10
C TYR A 376 -0.98 -18.38 -10.96
N LEU A 377 -2.07 -17.92 -11.59
CA LEU A 377 -2.93 -18.78 -12.40
C LEU A 377 -2.21 -19.13 -13.70
N LYS A 378 -1.85 -20.41 -13.85
CA LYS A 378 -1.08 -20.91 -15.01
C LYS A 378 -1.94 -21.57 -16.08
N GLU A 379 -3.04 -22.18 -15.67
CA GLU A 379 -3.86 -23.02 -16.54
C GLU A 379 -5.35 -22.77 -16.30
N LEU A 380 -6.11 -22.70 -17.39
CA LEU A 380 -7.56 -22.77 -17.37
C LEU A 380 -8.01 -24.22 -17.65
N PRO A 381 -9.23 -24.61 -17.26
CA PRO A 381 -9.75 -25.95 -17.50
C PRO A 381 -9.83 -26.27 -19.00
N LEU A 382 -9.57 -27.53 -19.37
CA LEU A 382 -9.51 -27.95 -20.78
C LEU A 382 -10.86 -27.88 -21.53
N GLN A 383 -11.98 -27.93 -20.80
CA GLN A 383 -13.34 -28.00 -21.35
C GLN A 383 -14.11 -26.68 -21.19
N MET A 384 -13.40 -25.54 -21.25
CA MET A 384 -14.01 -24.20 -21.15
C MET A 384 -15.13 -23.98 -22.17
N GLU A 385 -15.11 -24.65 -23.33
CA GLU A 385 -16.15 -24.58 -24.36
C GLU A 385 -17.55 -25.01 -23.87
N LYS A 386 -17.64 -25.71 -22.74
CA LYS A 386 -18.92 -26.07 -22.10
C LYS A 386 -19.60 -24.87 -21.43
N LEU A 387 -18.89 -23.76 -21.21
CA LEU A 387 -19.43 -22.51 -20.68
C LEU A 387 -20.15 -21.73 -21.78
N ILE A 388 -21.22 -22.32 -22.31
CA ILE A 388 -21.91 -21.83 -23.50
C ILE A 388 -22.51 -20.43 -23.35
N ASN A 389 -22.77 -19.96 -22.14
CA ASN A 389 -23.33 -18.63 -21.88
C ASN A 389 -22.29 -17.61 -21.41
N LEU A 390 -20.99 -17.95 -21.39
CA LEU A 390 -19.96 -17.04 -20.90
C LEU A 390 -19.80 -15.87 -21.87
N CYS A 391 -20.17 -14.67 -21.41
CA CYS A 391 -20.15 -13.45 -22.20
C CYS A 391 -19.00 -12.51 -21.82
N HIS A 392 -18.56 -12.53 -20.56
CA HIS A 392 -17.51 -11.66 -20.05
C HIS A 392 -16.44 -12.47 -19.32
N LEU A 393 -15.20 -12.38 -19.78
CA LEU A 393 -14.04 -12.98 -19.15
C LEU A 393 -12.99 -11.90 -18.89
N ASP A 394 -12.65 -11.67 -17.63
CA ASP A 394 -11.53 -10.80 -17.26
C ASP A 394 -10.36 -11.66 -16.79
N ILE A 395 -9.25 -11.63 -17.52
CA ILE A 395 -8.00 -12.34 -17.20
C ILE A 395 -6.83 -11.36 -17.05
N SER A 396 -7.12 -10.08 -16.83
CA SER A 396 -6.14 -9.02 -16.67
C SER A 396 -5.07 -9.42 -15.66
N LYS A 397 -3.79 -9.35 -16.06
CA LYS A 397 -2.65 -9.67 -15.20
C LYS A 397 -2.62 -11.12 -14.67
N ALA A 398 -3.33 -12.07 -15.30
CA ALA A 398 -3.15 -13.50 -15.09
C ALA A 398 -2.01 -14.06 -15.97
N GLN A 399 -1.18 -14.97 -15.44
CA GLN A 399 -0.02 -15.52 -16.15
C GLN A 399 -0.32 -16.88 -16.81
N LEU A 400 -1.34 -16.92 -17.67
CA LEU A 400 -1.77 -18.15 -18.34
C LEU A 400 -0.72 -18.67 -19.32
N LYS A 401 -0.37 -19.95 -19.20
CA LYS A 401 0.60 -20.65 -20.07
C LYS A 401 -0.05 -21.54 -21.13
N THR A 402 -1.27 -22.00 -20.88
CA THR A 402 -1.97 -22.95 -21.77
C THR A 402 -2.71 -22.23 -22.89
N PRO A 403 -2.75 -22.81 -24.10
CA PRO A 403 -3.52 -22.25 -25.21
C PRO A 403 -5.00 -22.18 -24.84
N LEU A 404 -5.48 -20.95 -24.82
CA LEU A 404 -6.86 -20.60 -24.61
C LEU A 404 -7.60 -20.85 -25.94
N HIS A 405 -8.37 -21.94 -26.06
CA HIS A 405 -9.27 -22.13 -27.20
C HIS A 405 -10.48 -21.18 -27.11
N LEU A 406 -10.24 -19.86 -26.96
CA LEU A 406 -11.28 -18.82 -26.88
C LEU A 406 -12.17 -18.83 -28.11
N SER A 407 -11.63 -19.24 -29.26
CA SER A 407 -12.37 -19.50 -30.50
C SER A 407 -13.56 -20.45 -30.34
N LYS A 408 -13.52 -21.36 -29.35
CA LYS A 408 -14.62 -22.29 -29.07
C LYS A 408 -15.72 -21.67 -28.20
N LEU A 409 -15.48 -20.52 -27.56
CA LEU A 409 -16.46 -19.80 -26.74
C LEU A 409 -17.34 -18.90 -27.61
N LYS A 410 -18.34 -19.50 -28.26
CA LYS A 410 -19.18 -18.84 -29.28
C LYS A 410 -19.94 -17.60 -28.81
N ASN A 411 -20.16 -17.43 -27.50
CA ASN A 411 -20.93 -16.33 -26.91
C ASN A 411 -20.07 -15.35 -26.10
N LEU A 412 -18.74 -15.41 -26.22
CA LEU A 412 -17.86 -14.46 -25.53
C LEU A 412 -17.92 -13.10 -26.23
N HIS A 413 -18.44 -12.09 -25.54
CA HIS A 413 -18.61 -10.74 -26.06
C HIS A 413 -17.53 -9.78 -25.55
N VAL A 414 -16.95 -10.04 -24.38
CA VAL A 414 -15.97 -9.16 -23.76
C VAL A 414 -14.86 -10.01 -23.16
N LEU A 415 -13.65 -9.83 -23.67
CA LEU A 415 -12.44 -10.34 -23.05
C LEU A 415 -11.57 -9.16 -22.59
N VAL A 416 -11.37 -9.07 -21.27
CA VAL A 416 -10.57 -8.01 -20.65
C VAL A 416 -9.22 -8.57 -20.23
N GLY A 417 -8.13 -7.94 -20.68
CA GLY A 417 -6.80 -8.25 -20.14
C GLY A 417 -6.24 -9.59 -20.58
N ALA A 418 -6.18 -9.85 -21.88
CA ALA A 418 -5.64 -11.10 -22.38
C ALA A 418 -4.11 -11.08 -22.49
N ASN A 419 -3.46 -12.11 -21.95
CA ASN A 419 -2.04 -12.37 -22.17
C ASN A 419 -1.91 -13.58 -23.12
N PHE A 420 -1.52 -13.33 -24.37
CA PHE A 420 -1.32 -14.39 -25.37
C PHE A 420 0.14 -14.83 -25.35
N PHE A 421 0.39 -16.05 -24.87
CA PHE A 421 1.72 -16.66 -24.87
C PHE A 421 1.86 -17.57 -26.10
N LEU A 422 2.62 -17.13 -27.10
CA LEU A 422 2.86 -17.91 -28.30
C LEU A 422 3.86 -19.02 -27.97
N THR A 423 3.55 -20.30 -28.20
CA THR A 423 4.51 -21.42 -28.00
C THR A 423 4.84 -22.13 -29.31
N GLY A 424 6.13 -22.26 -29.64
CA GLY A 424 6.60 -22.73 -30.94
C GLY A 424 6.36 -24.19 -31.35
N SER A 425 5.63 -25.01 -30.57
CA SER A 425 5.41 -26.43 -30.96
C SER A 425 4.05 -27.04 -30.63
N SER A 426 3.13 -26.37 -29.91
CA SER A 426 1.77 -26.90 -29.64
C SER A 426 0.74 -25.88 -29.10
N GLY A 427 0.95 -24.57 -29.29
CA GLY A 427 0.13 -23.52 -28.65
C GLY A 427 -0.65 -22.61 -29.60
N LEU A 428 -1.18 -21.52 -29.03
CA LEU A 428 -1.89 -20.43 -29.72
C LEU A 428 -1.01 -19.84 -30.82
N ARG A 429 -1.55 -19.75 -32.03
CA ARG A 429 -0.95 -19.00 -33.13
C ARG A 429 -1.52 -17.58 -33.11
N ILE A 430 -0.76 -16.63 -33.62
CA ILE A 430 -1.18 -15.23 -33.62
C ILE A 430 -2.42 -15.00 -34.54
N GLU A 431 -2.63 -15.86 -35.54
CA GLU A 431 -3.85 -15.88 -36.37
C GLU A 431 -5.13 -16.20 -35.56
N ASP A 432 -5.03 -16.95 -34.46
CA ASP A 432 -6.18 -17.26 -33.60
C ASP A 432 -6.74 -15.99 -32.93
N LEU A 433 -5.93 -14.92 -32.84
CA LEU A 433 -6.35 -13.59 -32.36
C LEU A 433 -7.30 -12.90 -33.36
N GLY A 434 -7.25 -13.28 -34.64
CA GLY A 434 -8.13 -12.78 -35.69
C GLY A 434 -9.60 -13.11 -35.45
N GLU A 435 -9.89 -14.28 -34.84
CA GLU A 435 -11.24 -14.73 -34.52
C GLU A 435 -11.88 -13.94 -33.34
N LEU A 436 -11.08 -13.15 -32.61
CA LEU A 436 -11.50 -12.40 -31.44
C LEU A 436 -11.76 -10.92 -31.78
N HIS A 437 -12.97 -10.63 -32.25
CA HIS A 437 -13.36 -9.27 -32.66
C HIS A 437 -13.63 -8.32 -31.47
N ASN A 438 -14.09 -8.83 -30.33
CA ASN A 438 -14.55 -8.01 -29.20
C ASN A 438 -13.59 -8.05 -27.99
N LEU A 439 -12.43 -7.40 -28.13
CA LEU A 439 -11.41 -7.27 -27.09
C LEU A 439 -11.49 -5.88 -26.44
N TYR A 440 -11.60 -5.84 -25.12
CA TYR A 440 -11.79 -4.58 -24.39
C TYR A 440 -10.63 -4.30 -23.42
N GLY A 441 -10.26 -3.03 -23.30
CA GLY A 441 -9.32 -2.57 -22.28
C GLY A 441 -7.88 -2.92 -22.64
N SER A 442 -7.25 -3.86 -21.94
CA SER A 442 -5.84 -4.21 -22.15
C SER A 442 -5.63 -5.53 -22.90
N LEU A 443 -4.69 -5.54 -23.84
CA LEU A 443 -4.22 -6.71 -24.57
C LEU A 443 -2.70 -6.82 -24.42
N SER A 444 -2.18 -7.99 -24.11
CA SER A 444 -0.74 -8.28 -24.06
C SER A 444 -0.44 -9.52 -24.90
N ILE A 445 0.57 -9.42 -25.75
CA ILE A 445 1.06 -10.52 -26.58
C ILE A 445 2.52 -10.75 -26.19
N ILE A 446 2.83 -11.94 -25.71
CA ILE A 446 4.12 -12.31 -25.12
C ILE A 446 4.73 -13.45 -25.95
N GLU A 447 6.06 -13.50 -25.98
CA GLU A 447 6.86 -14.44 -26.77
C GLU A 447 6.67 -14.26 -28.29
N LEU A 448 6.56 -13.01 -28.75
CA LEU A 448 6.38 -12.66 -30.16
C LEU A 448 7.45 -13.22 -31.10
N GLN A 449 8.61 -13.63 -30.58
CA GLN A 449 9.63 -14.30 -31.39
C GLN A 449 9.21 -15.66 -31.97
N ASN A 450 8.11 -16.24 -31.47
CA ASN A 450 7.58 -17.49 -31.99
C ASN A 450 6.73 -17.27 -33.27
N VAL A 451 6.46 -16.02 -33.66
CA VAL A 451 5.85 -15.70 -34.96
C VAL A 451 6.94 -15.75 -36.03
N ILE A 452 6.88 -16.77 -36.89
CA ILE A 452 7.89 -16.96 -37.94
C ILE A 452 7.47 -16.25 -39.23
N ASP A 453 6.17 -16.26 -39.55
CA ASP A 453 5.61 -15.71 -40.78
C ASP A 453 4.79 -14.43 -40.51
N ARG A 454 5.14 -13.33 -41.21
CA ARG A 454 4.40 -12.06 -41.14
C ARG A 454 2.92 -12.20 -41.50
N ARG A 455 2.55 -13.19 -42.33
CA ARG A 455 1.14 -13.46 -42.67
C ARG A 455 0.32 -13.80 -41.44
N GLU A 456 0.88 -14.52 -40.47
CA GLU A 456 0.17 -14.84 -39.24
C GLU A 456 -0.14 -13.56 -38.44
N ALA A 457 0.80 -12.62 -38.39
CA ALA A 457 0.60 -11.32 -37.74
C ALA A 457 -0.47 -10.47 -38.44
N HIS A 458 -0.54 -10.54 -39.77
CA HIS A 458 -1.57 -9.86 -40.56
C HIS A 458 -2.99 -10.40 -40.25
N GLU A 459 -3.13 -11.71 -40.12
CA GLU A 459 -4.41 -12.37 -39.79
C GLU A 459 -4.86 -12.13 -38.33
N ALA A 460 -4.11 -11.40 -37.51
CA ALA A 460 -4.54 -11.01 -36.17
C ALA A 460 -5.59 -9.87 -36.17
N TYR A 461 -5.79 -9.20 -37.32
CA TYR A 461 -6.74 -8.09 -37.53
C TYR A 461 -6.66 -7.00 -36.43
N MET A 462 -5.45 -6.62 -36.01
CA MET A 462 -5.21 -5.67 -34.90
C MET A 462 -5.82 -4.28 -35.10
N ARG A 463 -6.00 -3.86 -36.35
CA ARG A 463 -6.62 -2.57 -36.71
C ARG A 463 -8.13 -2.55 -36.46
N GLU A 464 -8.79 -3.71 -36.46
CA GLU A 464 -10.24 -3.84 -36.27
C GLU A 464 -10.64 -3.88 -34.78
N LYS A 465 -9.66 -3.97 -33.87
CA LYS A 465 -9.86 -4.07 -32.43
C LYS A 465 -10.03 -2.68 -31.80
N GLU A 466 -11.15 -2.02 -32.10
CA GLU A 466 -11.41 -0.61 -31.75
C GLU A 466 -11.48 -0.32 -30.24
N ASP A 467 -11.82 -1.34 -29.45
CA ASP A 467 -12.09 -1.26 -28.01
C ASP A 467 -10.86 -1.55 -27.13
N VAL A 468 -9.69 -1.81 -27.74
CA VAL A 468 -8.42 -2.00 -27.03
C VAL A 468 -7.79 -0.64 -26.72
N GLU A 469 -7.72 -0.29 -25.44
CA GLU A 469 -7.14 0.96 -24.94
C GLU A 469 -5.67 0.83 -24.52
N LYS A 470 -5.22 -0.38 -24.14
CA LYS A 470 -3.85 -0.63 -23.68
C LYS A 470 -3.27 -1.84 -24.43
N LEU A 471 -2.09 -1.72 -25.04
CA LEU A 471 -1.43 -2.82 -25.74
C LEU A 471 -0.01 -3.02 -25.19
N SER A 472 0.35 -4.27 -24.88
CA SER A 472 1.72 -4.68 -24.60
C SER A 472 2.17 -5.73 -25.62
N LEU A 473 3.31 -5.50 -26.28
CA LEU A 473 3.93 -6.41 -27.23
C LEU A 473 5.31 -6.80 -26.68
N GLU A 474 5.50 -8.07 -26.34
CA GLU A 474 6.67 -8.56 -25.62
C GLU A 474 7.36 -9.73 -26.32
N TRP A 475 8.67 -9.60 -26.51
CA TRP A 475 9.56 -10.66 -27.00
C TRP A 475 10.39 -11.19 -25.83
N SER A 476 10.71 -12.49 -25.85
CA SER A 476 11.68 -13.04 -24.90
C SER A 476 13.09 -12.53 -25.20
N VAL A 477 13.99 -12.60 -24.22
CA VAL A 477 15.38 -12.10 -24.32
C VAL A 477 16.29 -13.06 -25.12
N SER A 478 15.76 -13.85 -26.07
CA SER A 478 16.55 -14.82 -26.84
C SER A 478 17.30 -14.19 -28.02
N ILE A 479 18.48 -14.71 -28.31
CA ILE A 479 19.39 -14.24 -29.36
C ILE A 479 19.01 -14.93 -30.69
N ALA A 480 18.09 -14.36 -31.46
CA ALA A 480 17.80 -14.84 -32.82
C ALA A 480 17.81 -13.68 -33.82
N ASN A 481 18.31 -13.97 -35.03
CA ASN A 481 19.07 -13.04 -35.86
C ASN A 481 18.29 -12.59 -37.13
N ASN A 482 17.01 -12.20 -37.01
CA ASN A 482 16.18 -11.85 -38.17
C ASN A 482 15.47 -10.49 -38.07
N SER A 483 16.25 -9.41 -38.00
CA SER A 483 15.76 -8.04 -37.79
C SER A 483 14.75 -7.53 -38.83
N GLN A 484 14.84 -7.98 -40.09
CA GLN A 484 13.90 -7.58 -41.15
C GLN A 484 12.52 -8.24 -40.99
N ASN A 485 12.49 -9.52 -40.62
CA ASN A 485 11.23 -10.23 -40.39
C ASN A 485 10.51 -9.69 -39.16
N GLU A 486 11.24 -9.43 -38.08
CA GLU A 486 10.70 -8.87 -36.83
C GLU A 486 10.07 -7.49 -37.06
N ARG A 487 10.70 -6.66 -37.91
CA ARG A 487 10.11 -5.37 -38.32
C ARG A 487 8.83 -5.56 -39.12
N ALA A 488 8.80 -6.51 -40.06
CA ALA A 488 7.59 -6.79 -40.84
C ALA A 488 6.44 -7.30 -39.95
N ILE A 489 6.76 -8.14 -38.95
CA ILE A 489 5.78 -8.62 -37.95
C ILE A 489 5.20 -7.45 -37.16
N LEU A 490 6.04 -6.57 -36.61
CA LEU A 490 5.56 -5.40 -35.86
C LEU A 490 4.79 -4.40 -36.74
N ASP A 491 5.12 -4.31 -38.04
CA ASP A 491 4.38 -3.49 -39.01
C ASP A 491 2.96 -4.05 -39.27
N ASP A 492 2.84 -5.38 -39.43
CA ASP A 492 1.55 -6.05 -39.61
C ASP A 492 0.70 -6.08 -38.31
N LEU A 493 1.31 -5.94 -37.15
CA LEU A 493 0.63 -5.79 -35.84
C LEU A 493 0.18 -4.37 -35.50
N GLN A 494 0.10 -3.47 -36.49
CA GLN A 494 -0.37 -2.10 -36.26
C GLN A 494 -1.73 -2.09 -35.53
N PRO A 495 -1.82 -1.47 -34.34
CA PRO A 495 -3.06 -1.40 -33.58
C PRO A 495 -4.03 -0.36 -34.14
N ASN A 496 -5.28 -0.43 -33.68
CA ASN A 496 -6.25 0.63 -33.88
C ASN A 496 -5.77 1.96 -33.25
N THR A 497 -6.13 3.08 -33.86
CA THR A 497 -5.71 4.43 -33.42
C THR A 497 -6.37 4.90 -32.12
N ASN A 498 -7.33 4.14 -31.58
CA ASN A 498 -8.00 4.42 -30.31
C ASN A 498 -7.15 4.16 -29.06
N ILE A 499 -5.98 3.53 -29.21
CA ILE A 499 -5.12 3.14 -28.10
C ILE A 499 -4.65 4.34 -27.26
N LYS A 500 -4.61 4.16 -25.94
CA LYS A 500 -4.17 5.14 -24.95
C LYS A 500 -2.80 4.83 -24.35
N GLU A 501 -2.46 3.55 -24.20
CA GLU A 501 -1.19 3.10 -23.63
C GLU A 501 -0.56 2.02 -24.52
N LEU A 502 0.71 2.19 -24.88
CA LEU A 502 1.45 1.23 -25.70
C LEU A 502 2.79 0.88 -25.03
N GLN A 503 3.02 -0.42 -24.84
CA GLN A 503 4.26 -0.97 -24.34
C GLN A 503 4.86 -1.92 -25.38
N ILE A 504 6.14 -1.72 -25.71
CA ILE A 504 6.91 -2.63 -26.56
C ILE A 504 8.16 -3.04 -25.79
N ALA A 505 8.32 -4.33 -25.54
CA ALA A 505 9.43 -4.86 -24.76
C ALA A 505 10.19 -5.99 -25.49
N GLY A 506 11.52 -5.92 -25.49
CA GLY A 506 12.37 -6.98 -26.05
C GLY A 506 12.40 -7.05 -27.58
N TYR A 507 11.82 -6.07 -28.29
CA TYR A 507 11.77 -6.04 -29.75
C TYR A 507 13.16 -6.18 -30.38
N ARG A 508 13.25 -7.03 -31.40
CA ARG A 508 14.50 -7.53 -32.00
C ARG A 508 14.81 -6.93 -33.36
N GLY A 509 13.96 -6.04 -33.86
CA GLY A 509 14.24 -5.30 -35.09
C GLY A 509 15.23 -4.16 -34.83
N THR A 510 15.96 -3.77 -35.88
CA THR A 510 16.91 -2.64 -35.80
C THR A 510 16.22 -1.28 -35.84
N LYS A 511 15.02 -1.21 -36.43
CA LYS A 511 14.20 0.00 -36.52
C LYS A 511 12.74 -0.28 -36.21
N PHE A 512 12.06 0.68 -35.60
CA PHE A 512 10.62 0.62 -35.39
C PHE A 512 9.85 0.89 -36.70
N PRO A 513 8.62 0.35 -36.85
CA PRO A 513 7.72 0.75 -37.92
C PRO A 513 7.31 2.21 -37.88
N ASN A 514 6.95 2.76 -39.04
CA ASN A 514 6.58 4.17 -39.17
C ASN A 514 5.30 4.52 -38.42
N TRP A 515 4.38 3.55 -38.27
CA TRP A 515 3.11 3.78 -37.58
C TRP A 515 3.28 4.17 -36.11
N LEU A 516 4.39 3.77 -35.46
CA LEU A 516 4.61 4.00 -34.02
C LEU A 516 4.67 5.49 -33.66
N ALA A 517 5.08 6.33 -34.61
CA ALA A 517 5.12 7.79 -34.45
C ALA A 517 4.00 8.50 -35.22
N ASP A 518 3.03 7.79 -35.81
CA ASP A 518 2.04 8.41 -36.68
C ASP A 518 1.08 9.34 -35.91
N HIS A 519 0.83 10.53 -36.46
CA HIS A 519 -0.07 11.54 -35.88
C HIS A 519 -1.52 11.07 -35.66
N SER A 520 -1.96 10.00 -36.33
CA SER A 520 -3.28 9.40 -36.18
C SER A 520 -3.55 8.85 -34.78
N PHE A 521 -2.50 8.52 -34.01
CA PHE A 521 -2.55 8.08 -32.62
C PHE A 521 -2.82 9.24 -31.64
N HIS A 522 -3.88 10.00 -31.89
CA HIS A 522 -4.27 11.19 -31.12
C HIS A 522 -4.77 10.90 -29.69
N LYS A 523 -5.01 9.62 -29.34
CA LYS A 523 -5.39 9.21 -27.98
C LYS A 523 -4.24 8.61 -27.16
N LEU A 524 -3.08 8.37 -27.78
CA LEU A 524 -1.93 7.75 -27.11
C LEU A 524 -1.33 8.72 -26.09
N MET A 525 -1.45 8.37 -24.81
CA MET A 525 -0.98 9.15 -23.67
C MET A 525 0.29 8.57 -23.04
N GLU A 526 0.51 7.26 -23.13
CA GLU A 526 1.68 6.61 -22.55
C GLU A 526 2.35 5.69 -23.56
N LEU A 527 3.67 5.83 -23.69
CA LEU A 527 4.50 4.98 -24.53
C LEU A 527 5.72 4.50 -23.74
N SER A 528 5.93 3.18 -23.72
CA SER A 528 7.08 2.54 -23.07
C SER A 528 7.81 1.62 -24.03
N LEU A 529 9.09 1.92 -24.30
CA LEU A 529 9.99 1.11 -25.11
C LEU A 529 11.07 0.53 -24.20
N SER A 530 11.10 -0.79 -24.03
CA SER A 530 11.96 -1.44 -23.03
C SER A 530 12.78 -2.59 -23.61
N TYR A 531 14.07 -2.68 -23.27
CA TYR A 531 14.95 -3.79 -23.63
C TYR A 531 15.03 -4.13 -25.13
N CYS A 532 14.81 -3.15 -26.02
CA CYS A 532 14.93 -3.33 -27.47
C CYS A 532 16.41 -3.16 -27.87
N LYS A 533 17.21 -4.20 -27.60
CA LYS A 533 18.68 -4.09 -27.60
C LYS A 533 19.26 -3.73 -28.96
N ASP A 534 18.69 -4.29 -30.03
CA ASP A 534 19.19 -4.20 -31.39
C ASP A 534 18.75 -2.92 -32.13
N CYS A 535 17.85 -2.12 -31.53
CA CYS A 535 17.39 -0.87 -32.12
C CYS A 535 18.50 0.18 -32.16
N ASP A 536 18.80 0.69 -33.35
CA ASP A 536 19.85 1.70 -33.59
C ASP A 536 19.33 3.14 -33.66
N SER A 537 18.01 3.32 -33.78
CA SER A 537 17.36 4.62 -33.97
C SER A 537 15.98 4.67 -33.30
N LEU A 538 15.60 5.85 -32.80
CA LEU A 538 14.27 6.13 -32.25
C LEU A 538 13.36 6.74 -33.32
N PRO A 539 12.05 6.43 -33.31
CA PRO A 539 11.10 7.05 -34.22
C PRO A 539 10.75 8.49 -33.77
N ALA A 540 10.03 9.20 -34.64
CA ALA A 540 9.61 10.59 -34.47
C ALA A 540 8.52 10.82 -33.40
N LEU A 541 8.77 10.40 -32.16
CA LEU A 541 7.77 10.41 -31.08
C LEU A 541 7.28 11.82 -30.70
N GLY A 542 8.06 12.86 -30.99
CA GLY A 542 7.70 14.25 -30.68
C GLY A 542 6.47 14.78 -31.42
N GLN A 543 6.01 14.11 -32.48
CA GLN A 543 4.82 14.50 -33.24
C GLN A 543 3.51 13.93 -32.69
N LEU A 544 3.56 13.08 -31.65
CA LEU A 544 2.37 12.52 -31.01
C LEU A 544 1.67 13.58 -30.14
N PRO A 545 0.40 13.94 -30.42
CA PRO A 545 -0.21 15.15 -29.87
C PRO A 545 -0.66 15.04 -28.41
N SER A 546 -0.88 13.82 -27.91
CA SER A 546 -1.46 13.56 -26.58
C SER A 546 -0.51 12.82 -25.62
N LEU A 547 0.74 12.59 -26.04
CA LEU A 547 1.72 11.81 -25.28
C LEU A 547 2.13 12.57 -24.02
N LYS A 548 1.79 12.00 -22.85
CA LYS A 548 2.08 12.53 -21.51
C LYS A 548 3.26 11.85 -20.85
N PHE A 549 3.39 10.53 -21.04
CA PHE A 549 4.40 9.72 -20.38
C PHE A 549 5.22 8.94 -21.41
N LEU A 550 6.53 9.15 -21.41
CA LEU A 550 7.45 8.45 -22.30
C LEU A 550 8.60 7.84 -21.49
N THR A 551 8.75 6.51 -21.58
CA THR A 551 9.86 5.78 -20.97
C THR A 551 10.61 4.98 -22.04
N ILE A 552 11.93 5.18 -22.10
CA ILE A 552 12.83 4.45 -23.01
C ILE A 552 13.91 3.78 -22.15
N ARG A 553 13.94 2.46 -22.14
CA ARG A 553 14.84 1.68 -21.27
C ARG A 553 15.54 0.56 -22.02
N GLY A 554 16.80 0.28 -21.69
CA GLY A 554 17.47 -0.94 -22.16
C GLY A 554 17.80 -0.95 -23.65
N MET A 555 18.01 0.22 -24.27
CA MET A 555 18.34 0.35 -25.70
C MET A 555 19.87 0.33 -25.86
N HIS A 556 20.43 -0.76 -26.37
CA HIS A 556 21.88 -0.99 -26.30
C HIS A 556 22.65 -0.47 -27.52
N GLN A 557 22.05 -0.45 -28.71
CA GLN A 557 22.71 0.04 -29.94
C GLN A 557 22.52 1.54 -30.19
N ILE A 558 21.66 2.23 -29.43
CA ILE A 558 21.46 3.68 -29.59
C ILE A 558 22.71 4.42 -29.13
N THR A 559 23.39 5.07 -30.07
CA THR A 559 24.57 5.91 -29.82
C THR A 559 24.22 7.39 -29.72
N GLU A 560 23.16 7.85 -30.37
CA GLU A 560 22.68 9.23 -30.30
C GLU A 560 21.16 9.31 -30.37
N VAL A 561 20.59 10.33 -29.71
CA VAL A 561 19.19 10.74 -29.90
C VAL A 561 19.21 11.92 -30.85
N SER A 562 18.87 11.66 -32.13
CA SER A 562 18.92 12.63 -33.24
C SER A 562 17.70 13.55 -33.28
N GLU A 563 17.76 14.58 -34.13
CA GLU A 563 16.64 15.50 -34.38
C GLU A 563 15.37 14.77 -34.89
N GLU A 564 15.52 13.58 -35.48
CA GLU A 564 14.39 12.77 -35.95
C GLU A 564 13.43 12.40 -34.82
N PHE A 565 13.92 12.30 -33.58
CA PHE A 565 13.12 11.99 -32.39
C PHE A 565 11.96 12.97 -32.16
N TYR A 566 12.13 14.24 -32.55
CA TYR A 566 11.12 15.29 -32.38
C TYR A 566 10.08 15.33 -33.51
N GLY A 567 10.34 14.63 -34.62
CA GLY A 567 9.51 14.65 -35.82
C GLY A 567 9.81 15.81 -36.76
N SER A 568 8.84 16.18 -37.61
CA SER A 568 9.06 17.21 -38.64
C SER A 568 9.48 18.55 -38.02
N LEU A 569 10.59 19.11 -38.49
CA LEU A 569 11.10 20.45 -38.13
C LEU A 569 10.10 21.60 -38.43
N SER A 570 9.00 21.30 -39.15
CA SER A 570 7.88 22.23 -39.38
C SER A 570 6.86 22.27 -38.24
N SER A 571 6.89 21.29 -37.32
CA SER A 571 6.04 21.26 -36.13
C SER A 571 6.48 22.35 -35.16
N LYS A 572 5.62 23.33 -34.90
CA LYS A 572 5.98 24.53 -34.11
C LYS A 572 6.36 24.20 -32.65
N LYS A 573 5.96 23.05 -32.11
CA LYS A 573 6.27 22.57 -30.74
C LYS A 573 6.19 21.03 -30.65
N PRO A 574 7.30 20.28 -30.73
CA PRO A 574 7.29 18.85 -30.44
C PRO A 574 6.94 18.61 -28.96
N PHE A 575 6.47 17.40 -28.61
CA PHE A 575 6.15 16.97 -27.24
C PHE A 575 5.32 17.99 -26.42
N ASN A 576 4.29 18.58 -27.04
CA ASN A 576 3.44 19.62 -26.44
C ASN A 576 2.68 19.19 -25.17
N SER A 577 2.45 17.87 -25.00
CA SER A 577 1.67 17.28 -23.90
C SER A 577 2.52 16.46 -22.93
N LEU A 578 3.84 16.42 -23.09
CA LEU A 578 4.72 15.50 -22.35
C LEU A 578 4.99 16.01 -20.92
N GLU A 579 4.54 15.25 -19.93
CA GLU A 579 4.66 15.54 -18.49
C GLU A 579 5.85 14.80 -17.85
N LYS A 580 6.13 13.57 -18.29
CA LYS A 580 7.22 12.74 -17.75
C LYS A 580 8.06 12.09 -18.85
N LEU A 581 9.38 12.22 -18.73
CA LEU A 581 10.35 11.65 -19.66
C LEU A 581 11.43 10.86 -18.90
N GLY A 582 11.59 9.59 -19.27
CA GLY A 582 12.54 8.68 -18.64
C GLY A 582 13.46 7.98 -19.63
N PHE A 583 14.78 8.06 -19.39
CA PHE A 583 15.79 7.24 -20.05
C PHE A 583 16.48 6.34 -19.03
N ALA A 584 16.63 5.04 -19.33
CA ALA A 584 17.34 4.14 -18.43
C ALA A 584 18.10 3.02 -19.16
N GLU A 585 19.22 2.57 -18.59
CA GLU A 585 20.00 1.43 -19.11
C GLU A 585 20.34 1.55 -20.61
N MET A 586 20.87 2.70 -21.02
CA MET A 586 21.33 2.95 -22.40
C MET A 586 22.87 3.02 -22.44
N PRO A 587 23.57 1.86 -22.51
CA PRO A 587 25.02 1.78 -22.30
C PRO A 587 25.87 2.49 -23.36
N GLU A 588 25.41 2.53 -24.61
CA GLU A 588 26.16 3.10 -25.74
C GLU A 588 25.76 4.53 -26.10
N TRP A 589 24.76 5.10 -25.43
CA TRP A 589 24.25 6.44 -25.73
C TRP A 589 25.28 7.50 -25.37
N LYS A 590 25.71 8.28 -26.36
CA LYS A 590 26.76 9.30 -26.29
C LYS A 590 26.25 10.73 -26.41
N GLN A 591 25.29 11.00 -27.28
CA GLN A 591 24.88 12.38 -27.56
C GLN A 591 23.36 12.54 -27.60
N TRP A 592 22.87 13.66 -27.07
CA TRP A 592 21.49 14.10 -27.19
C TRP A 592 21.46 15.40 -28.01
N HIS A 593 20.91 15.35 -29.22
CA HIS A 593 20.73 16.54 -30.06
C HIS A 593 19.48 17.30 -29.60
N VAL A 594 19.69 18.50 -29.05
CA VAL A 594 18.66 19.37 -28.46
C VAL A 594 18.31 20.47 -29.47
N LEU A 595 17.01 20.74 -29.69
CA LEU A 595 16.56 21.73 -30.67
C LEU A 595 16.63 23.18 -30.17
N GLY A 596 16.52 23.39 -28.85
CA GLY A 596 16.56 24.72 -28.25
C GLY A 596 15.35 25.61 -28.56
N ASN A 597 14.27 25.03 -29.09
CA ASN A 597 13.08 25.76 -29.58
C ASN A 597 11.84 25.57 -28.68
N GLY A 598 12.03 25.12 -27.44
CA GLY A 598 10.92 24.90 -26.49
C GLY A 598 10.20 23.58 -26.73
N GLU A 599 10.97 22.53 -26.98
CA GLU A 599 10.52 21.16 -27.25
C GLU A 599 9.80 20.47 -26.08
N PHE A 600 9.88 20.98 -24.85
CA PHE A 600 9.26 20.37 -23.67
C PHE A 600 8.55 21.42 -22.80
N PRO A 601 7.39 21.97 -23.24
CA PRO A 601 6.77 23.10 -22.57
C PRO A 601 6.17 22.77 -21.18
N ILE A 602 5.70 21.55 -20.97
CA ILE A 602 4.99 21.13 -19.74
C ILE A 602 5.67 19.96 -19.00
N LEU A 603 6.92 19.64 -19.34
CA LEU A 603 7.65 18.54 -18.71
C LEU A 603 7.88 18.83 -17.23
N GLU A 604 7.33 17.98 -16.36
CA GLU A 604 7.40 18.12 -14.91
C GLU A 604 8.51 17.25 -14.29
N GLU A 605 8.80 16.10 -14.90
CA GLU A 605 9.75 15.12 -14.39
C GLU A 605 10.64 14.55 -15.49
N LEU A 606 11.96 14.64 -15.28
CA LEU A 606 12.99 14.08 -16.14
C LEU A 606 13.89 13.15 -15.31
N TRP A 607 14.04 11.89 -15.74
CA TRP A 607 15.03 11.00 -15.15
C TRP A 607 15.91 10.28 -16.17
N ILE A 608 17.20 10.17 -15.83
CA ILE A 608 18.21 9.46 -16.62
C ILE A 608 18.96 8.52 -15.67
N ASN A 609 18.93 7.21 -15.93
CA ASN A 609 19.55 6.23 -15.05
C ASN A 609 20.38 5.18 -15.78
N GLY A 610 21.67 5.07 -15.50
CA GLY A 610 22.51 4.02 -16.05
C GLY A 610 22.83 4.24 -17.54
N CYS A 611 23.18 5.48 -17.88
CA CYS A 611 23.64 5.87 -19.23
C CYS A 611 25.11 6.32 -19.14
N PRO A 612 26.08 5.39 -19.13
CA PRO A 612 27.47 5.67 -18.75
C PRO A 612 28.26 6.47 -19.77
N LYS A 613 27.96 6.37 -21.07
CA LYS A 613 28.69 7.08 -22.14
C LYS A 613 28.08 8.42 -22.53
N LEU A 614 26.99 8.83 -21.87
CA LEU A 614 26.23 10.02 -22.23
C LEU A 614 27.06 11.28 -21.97
N ILE A 615 27.32 12.04 -23.03
CA ILE A 615 28.07 13.30 -23.04
C ILE A 615 27.12 14.40 -23.53
N GLY A 616 27.33 15.63 -23.05
CA GLY A 616 26.64 16.81 -23.57
C GLY A 616 25.67 17.44 -22.57
N LYS A 617 24.84 18.37 -23.08
CA LYS A 617 23.95 19.23 -22.31
C LYS A 617 22.54 18.64 -22.22
N LEU A 618 21.83 18.96 -21.14
CA LEU A 618 20.37 18.78 -21.07
C LEU A 618 19.65 19.89 -21.86
N PRO A 619 18.36 19.71 -22.20
CA PRO A 619 17.55 20.78 -22.78
C PRO A 619 17.55 22.06 -21.93
N GLU A 620 17.88 23.21 -22.54
CA GLU A 620 18.08 24.50 -21.83
C GLU A 620 16.74 25.12 -21.37
N ASN A 621 15.62 24.83 -22.04
CA ASN A 621 14.32 25.46 -21.79
C ASN A 621 13.28 24.47 -21.25
N LEU A 622 13.32 24.20 -19.94
CA LEU A 622 12.40 23.31 -19.22
C LEU A 622 11.58 24.09 -18.16
N PRO A 623 10.60 24.92 -18.57
CA PRO A 623 9.96 25.89 -17.68
C PRO A 623 9.10 25.24 -16.59
N SER A 624 8.59 24.03 -16.81
CA SER A 624 7.67 23.34 -15.88
C SER A 624 8.36 22.28 -15.03
N LEU A 625 9.68 22.10 -15.16
CA LEU A 625 10.39 20.99 -14.53
C LEU A 625 10.44 21.15 -13.01
N THR A 626 9.91 20.16 -12.29
CA THR A 626 9.87 20.14 -10.82
C THR A 626 10.79 19.08 -10.22
N ARG A 627 11.07 17.99 -10.96
CA ARG A 627 11.90 16.87 -10.51
C ARG A 627 12.93 16.50 -11.57
N LEU A 628 14.19 16.50 -11.18
CA LEU A 628 15.31 16.06 -12.01
C LEU A 628 16.10 14.98 -11.28
N ARG A 629 16.16 13.78 -11.85
CA ARG A 629 16.87 12.63 -11.26
C ARG A 629 17.88 12.05 -12.25
N ILE A 630 19.15 12.12 -11.92
CA ILE A 630 20.23 11.59 -12.75
C ILE A 630 20.99 10.57 -11.91
N SER A 631 21.18 9.36 -12.42
CA SER A 631 22.00 8.39 -11.72
C SER A 631 22.84 7.51 -12.63
N LYS A 632 24.04 7.15 -12.20
CA LYS A 632 24.98 6.26 -12.89
C LYS A 632 25.30 6.74 -14.32
N CYS A 633 25.56 8.05 -14.45
CA CYS A 633 25.91 8.74 -15.69
C CYS A 633 27.23 9.52 -15.50
N PRO A 634 28.40 8.85 -15.44
CA PRO A 634 29.70 9.48 -15.17
C PRO A 634 30.18 10.50 -16.21
N GLU A 635 29.81 10.34 -17.48
CA GLU A 635 30.28 11.21 -18.56
C GLU A 635 29.42 12.48 -18.78
N LEU A 636 28.26 12.56 -18.11
CA LEU A 636 27.31 13.65 -18.29
C LEU A 636 27.79 14.92 -17.55
N SER A 637 27.75 16.07 -18.24
CA SER A 637 28.09 17.38 -17.69
C SER A 637 26.92 18.33 -17.84
N LEU A 638 26.45 18.98 -16.77
CA LEU A 638 25.47 20.06 -16.89
C LEU A 638 26.17 21.41 -17.06
N GLU A 639 25.44 22.42 -17.50
CA GLU A 639 25.99 23.78 -17.65
C GLU A 639 26.03 24.54 -16.32
N THR A 640 26.93 25.51 -16.25
CA THR A 640 26.99 26.50 -15.17
C THR A 640 26.50 27.86 -15.68
N PRO A 641 25.39 28.44 -15.17
CA PRO A 641 24.45 27.92 -14.15
C PRO A 641 23.21 27.18 -14.70
N ILE A 642 22.67 26.24 -13.92
CA ILE A 642 21.40 25.53 -14.19
C ILE A 642 20.23 26.51 -14.00
N GLN A 643 19.52 26.86 -15.07
CA GLN A 643 18.43 27.85 -15.06
C GLN A 643 17.04 27.27 -14.69
N LEU A 644 16.98 26.23 -13.84
CA LEU A 644 15.75 25.50 -13.51
C LEU A 644 15.05 26.04 -12.25
N SER A 645 14.43 27.22 -12.38
CA SER A 645 13.86 27.96 -11.22
C SER A 645 12.68 27.30 -10.49
N ASN A 646 11.93 26.40 -11.16
CA ASN A 646 10.79 25.69 -10.60
C ASN A 646 11.14 24.33 -9.99
N LEU A 647 12.43 23.98 -9.95
CA LEU A 647 12.90 22.70 -9.48
C LEU A 647 12.69 22.57 -7.96
N LYS A 648 12.00 21.49 -7.55
CA LYS A 648 11.72 21.14 -6.15
C LYS A 648 12.58 19.99 -5.66
N GLU A 649 12.93 19.07 -6.56
CA GLU A 649 13.78 17.92 -6.27
C GLU A 649 14.92 17.84 -7.29
N PHE A 650 16.15 17.84 -6.79
CA PHE A 650 17.36 17.60 -7.58
C PHE A 650 18.12 16.43 -6.97
N LYS A 651 18.23 15.34 -7.72
CA LYS A 651 18.92 14.12 -7.28
C LYS A 651 19.95 13.67 -8.31
N VAL A 652 21.20 13.56 -7.88
CA VAL A 652 22.34 13.15 -8.69
C VAL A 652 23.16 12.09 -7.96
N VAL A 653 23.24 10.87 -8.52
CA VAL A 653 23.88 9.72 -7.86
C VAL A 653 24.72 8.87 -8.82
N GLY A 654 26.03 8.75 -8.62
CA GLY A 654 26.97 8.07 -9.53
C GLY A 654 27.31 8.90 -10.79
N CYS A 655 27.49 10.22 -10.65
CA CYS A 655 27.69 11.19 -11.74
C CYS A 655 28.82 12.20 -11.44
N PRO A 656 30.11 11.79 -11.43
CA PRO A 656 31.25 12.63 -11.08
C PRO A 656 31.35 13.96 -11.84
N LYS A 657 31.13 13.98 -13.16
CA LYS A 657 31.21 15.23 -13.95
C LYS A 657 30.09 16.23 -13.63
N VAL A 658 28.91 15.75 -13.24
CA VAL A 658 27.85 16.61 -12.69
C VAL A 658 28.25 17.09 -11.30
N GLY A 659 28.88 16.22 -10.50
CA GLY A 659 29.47 16.55 -9.20
C GLY A 659 30.46 17.71 -9.24
N VAL A 660 31.27 17.84 -10.30
CA VAL A 660 32.22 18.97 -10.51
C VAL A 660 31.53 20.33 -10.51
N LEU A 661 30.27 20.43 -10.92
CA LEU A 661 29.52 21.69 -10.88
C LEU A 661 29.27 22.18 -9.46
N PHE A 662 29.35 21.26 -8.51
CA PHE A 662 29.15 21.45 -7.10
C PHE A 662 30.48 21.34 -6.34
N ASP A 663 31.63 21.26 -7.03
CA ASP A 663 32.97 21.15 -6.41
C ASP A 663 33.55 22.50 -5.97
N ASP A 664 33.12 23.61 -6.58
CA ASP A 664 33.54 24.96 -6.21
C ASP A 664 32.39 25.70 -5.50
N ALA A 665 32.70 26.41 -4.41
CA ALA A 665 31.70 27.10 -3.61
C ALA A 665 30.95 28.21 -4.37
N GLN A 666 31.60 28.91 -5.30
CA GLN A 666 30.95 29.92 -6.14
C GLN A 666 30.02 29.26 -7.16
N LEU A 667 30.45 28.16 -7.76
CA LEU A 667 29.60 27.39 -8.67
C LEU A 667 28.40 26.79 -7.93
N PHE A 668 28.61 26.12 -6.79
CA PHE A 668 27.55 25.57 -5.94
C PHE A 668 26.51 26.64 -5.57
N THR A 669 26.99 27.83 -5.17
CA THR A 669 26.13 28.99 -4.86
C THR A 669 25.33 29.43 -6.07
N SER A 670 25.99 29.58 -7.22
CA SER A 670 25.36 29.95 -8.49
C SER A 670 24.28 28.95 -8.92
N GLN A 671 24.50 27.65 -8.70
CA GLN A 671 23.49 26.61 -8.95
C GLN A 671 22.27 26.75 -8.03
N LEU A 672 22.50 26.97 -6.74
CA LEU A 672 21.41 27.13 -5.76
C LEU A 672 20.61 28.41 -5.96
N GLU A 673 21.25 29.52 -6.34
CA GLU A 673 20.55 30.76 -6.73
C GLU A 673 19.62 30.54 -7.93
N GLY A 674 20.01 29.65 -8.84
CA GLY A 674 19.18 29.17 -9.95
C GLY A 674 17.96 28.37 -9.49
N MET A 675 18.06 27.60 -8.41
CA MET A 675 17.04 26.67 -7.91
C MET A 675 16.22 27.23 -6.72
N LYS A 676 15.50 28.34 -6.95
CA LYS A 676 14.78 29.09 -5.89
C LYS A 676 13.71 28.31 -5.12
N GLN A 677 13.15 27.24 -5.69
CA GLN A 677 12.07 26.45 -5.09
C GLN A 677 12.53 25.08 -4.56
N ILE A 678 13.84 24.85 -4.47
CA ILE A 678 14.38 23.54 -4.08
C ILE A 678 13.93 23.16 -2.67
N VAL A 679 13.46 21.93 -2.51
CA VAL A 679 13.00 21.35 -1.23
C VAL A 679 13.90 20.18 -0.83
N GLU A 680 14.32 19.39 -1.80
CA GLU A 680 15.14 18.20 -1.62
C GLU A 680 16.35 18.24 -2.57
N LEU A 681 17.54 18.18 -1.97
CA LEU A 681 18.82 18.15 -2.67
C LEU A 681 19.57 16.88 -2.30
N SER A 682 19.88 16.03 -3.29
CA SER A 682 20.61 14.77 -3.11
C SER A 682 21.77 14.70 -4.10
N ILE A 683 23.02 14.72 -3.63
CA ILE A 683 24.22 14.67 -4.47
C ILE A 683 25.28 13.75 -3.85
N THR A 684 25.76 12.74 -4.59
CA THR A 684 26.65 11.70 -4.00
C THR A 684 28.08 11.60 -4.54
N ASP A 685 28.49 12.35 -5.57
CA ASP A 685 29.85 12.25 -6.16
C ASP A 685 30.54 13.60 -6.30
N CYS A 686 30.34 14.50 -5.33
CA CYS A 686 31.14 15.71 -5.24
C CYS A 686 32.49 15.35 -4.61
N HIS A 687 33.58 15.52 -5.36
CA HIS A 687 34.90 15.05 -4.94
C HIS A 687 35.81 16.18 -4.45
N SER A 688 35.52 17.43 -4.80
CA SER A 688 36.39 18.57 -4.51
C SER A 688 35.74 19.68 -3.67
N LEU A 689 34.43 19.63 -3.41
CA LEU A 689 33.79 20.62 -2.53
C LEU A 689 34.34 20.49 -1.12
N THR A 690 35.24 21.41 -0.79
CA THR A 690 35.87 21.45 0.53
C THR A 690 34.91 21.98 1.57
N SER A 691 33.98 22.90 1.26
CA SER A 691 33.05 23.48 2.25
C SER A 691 31.62 23.67 1.72
N LEU A 692 30.62 23.48 2.60
CA LEU A 692 29.22 23.77 2.29
C LEU A 692 28.90 25.22 2.72
N PRO A 693 28.51 26.13 1.81
CA PRO A 693 28.14 27.50 2.17
C PRO A 693 26.72 27.53 2.78
N ILE A 694 26.61 27.14 4.06
CA ILE A 694 25.33 27.00 4.78
C ILE A 694 24.53 28.33 4.80
N SER A 695 25.23 29.46 4.83
CA SER A 695 24.63 30.80 4.86
C SER A 695 23.87 31.17 3.58
N ILE A 696 24.08 30.43 2.48
CA ILE A 696 23.53 30.73 1.15
C ILE A 696 22.47 29.69 0.72
N LEU A 697 22.23 28.67 1.55
CA LEU A 697 21.21 27.65 1.25
C LEU A 697 19.80 28.27 1.21
N PRO A 698 18.94 27.88 0.24
CA PRO A 698 17.56 28.36 0.18
C PRO A 698 16.76 27.98 1.43
N ILE A 699 15.98 28.93 1.98
CA ILE A 699 15.10 28.68 3.15
C ILE A 699 14.01 27.62 2.89
N THR A 700 13.74 27.31 1.63
CA THR A 700 12.77 26.28 1.21
C THR A 700 13.33 24.86 1.36
N LEU A 701 14.66 24.73 1.48
CA LEU A 701 15.36 23.44 1.51
C LEU A 701 15.11 22.75 2.86
N LYS A 702 14.51 21.57 2.81
CA LYS A 702 14.15 20.78 4.00
C LYS A 702 15.01 19.56 4.19
N LYS A 703 15.47 18.98 3.08
CA LYS A 703 16.26 17.75 3.06
C LYS A 703 17.52 17.92 2.24
N ILE A 704 18.62 17.47 2.83
CA ILE A 704 19.92 17.46 2.21
C ILE A 704 20.51 16.07 2.40
N GLU A 705 20.77 15.38 1.30
CA GLU A 705 21.54 14.14 1.26
C GLU A 705 22.81 14.43 0.47
N ILE A 706 23.95 14.45 1.15
CA ILE A 706 25.20 14.76 0.48
C ILE A 706 26.27 13.73 0.87
N HIS A 707 26.88 13.09 -0.14
CA HIS A 707 28.10 12.33 0.07
C HIS A 707 29.28 13.22 -0.32
N LEU A 708 30.07 13.60 0.67
CA LEU A 708 31.17 14.55 0.51
C LEU A 708 32.31 14.26 1.47
N LYS A 709 33.52 14.53 1.00
CA LYS A 709 34.69 14.80 1.84
C LYS A 709 34.64 16.22 2.42
N LEU A 710 33.65 16.52 3.28
CA LEU A 710 33.39 17.86 3.82
C LEU A 710 34.47 18.42 4.78
N LYS A 711 34.67 19.74 4.70
CA LYS A 711 35.26 20.68 5.68
C LYS A 711 34.31 21.89 5.84
N LEU A 712 33.51 21.95 6.89
CA LEU A 712 32.49 23.01 7.02
C LEU A 712 33.15 24.40 7.24
N GLU A 713 32.58 25.49 6.72
CA GLU A 713 33.10 26.87 6.88
C GLU A 713 32.25 27.72 7.82
N MET A 714 32.89 28.62 8.59
CA MET A 714 32.21 29.51 9.52
C MET A 714 31.35 30.55 8.79
N PRO A 715 30.08 30.77 9.18
CA PRO A 715 29.31 31.89 8.65
C PRO A 715 29.96 33.21 9.07
N VAL A 716 30.25 34.07 8.09
CA VAL A 716 30.99 35.33 8.25
C VAL A 716 30.25 36.37 9.13
N SER A 717 28.97 36.13 9.45
CA SER A 717 28.20 36.97 10.38
C SER A 717 26.96 36.26 10.92
N GLY A 718 27.01 35.82 12.19
CA GLY A 718 25.82 35.57 13.03
C GLY A 718 24.98 34.33 12.70
N CYS A 719 24.66 33.54 13.74
CA CYS A 719 23.71 32.43 13.81
C CYS A 719 23.03 32.00 12.49
N CYS A 720 23.40 30.83 11.96
CA CYS A 720 22.58 30.14 10.97
C CYS A 720 21.19 29.84 11.57
N ASN A 721 20.17 30.59 11.15
CA ASN A 721 18.76 30.35 11.51
C ASN A 721 18.10 29.24 10.67
N MET A 722 18.87 28.54 9.84
CA MET A 722 18.36 27.47 9.00
C MET A 722 18.19 26.18 9.82
N PHE A 723 17.00 25.59 9.73
CA PHE A 723 16.66 24.33 10.38
C PHE A 723 16.21 23.31 9.33
N LEU A 724 16.98 22.23 9.16
CA LEU A 724 16.69 21.15 8.24
C LEU A 724 15.80 20.09 8.92
N GLU A 725 14.86 19.51 8.17
CA GLU A 725 14.11 18.34 8.65
C GLU A 725 14.99 17.09 8.63
N ASN A 726 15.83 16.94 7.60
CA ASN A 726 16.73 15.80 7.45
C ASN A 726 18.08 16.21 6.84
N LEU A 727 19.17 15.81 7.47
CA LEU A 727 20.52 15.97 6.96
C LEU A 727 21.24 14.62 6.99
N GLN A 728 21.66 14.14 5.82
CA GLN A 728 22.47 12.92 5.69
C GLN A 728 23.84 13.28 5.15
N LEU A 729 24.86 12.88 5.90
CA LEU A 729 26.27 13.11 5.60
C LEU A 729 26.96 11.75 5.43
N HIS A 730 27.57 11.53 4.28
CA HIS A 730 28.35 10.32 3.98
C HIS A 730 29.81 10.67 3.64
N GLU A 731 30.77 9.86 4.11
CA GLU A 731 32.21 9.91 3.76
C GLU A 731 32.96 11.24 4.08
N CYS A 732 32.77 11.83 5.26
CA CYS A 732 33.44 13.09 5.65
C CYS A 732 34.90 12.89 6.15
N ASP A 733 35.87 13.50 5.46
CA ASP A 733 37.31 13.13 5.54
C ASP A 733 38.29 14.15 6.16
N SER A 734 37.93 15.36 6.61
CA SER A 734 38.94 16.21 7.31
C SER A 734 38.36 17.29 8.22
N ILE A 735 38.82 17.36 9.47
CA ILE A 735 38.93 18.63 10.21
C ILE A 735 40.23 18.62 11.01
N ASP A 736 41.24 19.36 10.53
CA ASP A 736 42.25 19.95 11.41
C ASP A 736 41.56 21.07 12.22
N ASP A 737 41.71 21.00 13.54
CA ASP A 737 41.28 21.96 14.58
C ASP A 737 40.67 23.29 14.09
N ILE A 738 39.34 23.38 13.90
CA ILE A 738 38.52 24.60 14.05
C ILE A 738 37.01 24.22 14.19
N SER A 739 36.40 24.76 15.25
CA SER A 739 34.98 24.99 15.56
C SER A 739 33.92 23.94 15.18
N PRO A 740 33.38 23.19 16.15
CA PRO A 740 32.25 22.29 15.92
C PRO A 740 30.86 22.96 15.76
N GLU A 741 30.77 24.30 15.78
CA GLU A 741 29.53 25.09 15.57
C GLU A 741 28.99 25.08 14.12
N LEU A 742 29.55 24.23 13.26
CA LEU A 742 29.47 24.31 11.81
C LEU A 742 28.43 23.38 11.16
N VAL A 743 27.88 22.42 11.89
CA VAL A 743 26.86 21.50 11.33
C VAL A 743 25.51 22.23 11.30
N PRO A 744 24.80 22.28 10.16
CA PRO A 744 23.45 22.84 10.10
C PRO A 744 22.56 22.22 11.16
N ARG A 745 21.71 23.03 11.82
CA ARG A 745 20.72 22.49 12.76
C ARG A 745 19.77 21.61 11.97
N ALA A 746 19.71 20.33 12.32
CA ALA A 746 18.82 19.37 11.69
C ALA A 746 18.02 18.64 12.76
N ARG A 747 16.72 18.43 12.52
CA ARG A 747 15.88 17.62 13.40
C ARG A 747 16.38 16.18 13.45
N SER A 748 16.65 15.62 12.26
CA SER A 748 17.16 14.26 12.07
C SER A 748 18.50 14.34 11.35
N LEU A 749 19.55 13.90 12.04
CA LEU A 749 20.93 13.91 11.55
C LEU A 749 21.40 12.46 11.38
N ARG A 750 21.78 12.10 10.15
CA ARG A 750 22.42 10.82 9.86
C ARG A 750 23.86 11.05 9.42
N VAL A 751 24.77 10.37 10.08
CA VAL A 751 26.20 10.44 9.79
C VAL A 751 26.69 9.03 9.47
N GLU A 752 27.21 8.82 8.27
CA GLU A 752 27.73 7.53 7.83
C GLU A 752 29.18 7.66 7.33
N GLN A 753 30.02 6.68 7.67
CA GLN A 753 31.44 6.65 7.26
C GLN A 753 32.23 7.93 7.64
N TYR A 754 32.01 8.43 8.85
CA TYR A 754 32.73 9.60 9.38
C TYR A 754 34.16 9.23 9.77
N CYS A 755 35.13 9.97 9.25
CA CYS A 755 36.55 9.66 9.41
C CYS A 755 37.25 10.46 10.53
N ASN A 756 36.59 11.44 11.16
CA ASN A 756 37.20 12.18 12.26
C ASN A 756 37.02 11.47 13.62
N PRO A 757 37.97 11.66 14.56
CA PRO A 757 37.92 11.02 15.87
C PRO A 757 36.90 11.65 16.83
N ARG A 758 36.41 12.86 16.55
CA ARG A 758 35.47 13.60 17.41
C ARG A 758 34.29 14.10 16.59
N LEU A 759 33.07 13.92 17.09
CA LEU A 759 31.84 14.47 16.50
C LEU A 759 31.09 15.30 17.55
N LEU A 760 30.81 16.57 17.24
CA LEU A 760 29.87 17.39 18.03
C LEU A 760 28.46 17.21 17.50
N ILE A 761 27.53 16.98 18.42
CA ILE A 761 26.11 16.94 18.13
C ILE A 761 25.54 18.36 18.22
N PRO A 762 24.96 18.91 17.13
CA PRO A 762 24.46 20.28 17.11
C PRO A 762 23.18 20.46 17.94
N PRO A 763 22.92 21.68 18.47
CA PRO A 763 21.71 21.99 19.22
C PRO A 763 20.46 21.85 18.33
N GLY A 764 19.34 21.42 18.91
CA GLY A 764 18.08 21.16 18.19
C GLY A 764 17.97 19.81 17.48
N THR A 765 18.99 18.94 17.56
CA THR A 765 18.91 17.55 17.06
C THR A 765 17.97 16.73 17.94
N GLU A 766 16.93 16.13 17.35
CA GLU A 766 16.00 15.21 18.02
C GLU A 766 16.42 13.74 17.81
N GLU A 767 16.87 13.40 16.61
CA GLU A 767 17.27 12.05 16.20
C GLU A 767 18.68 12.09 15.62
N LEU A 768 19.57 11.24 16.16
CA LEU A 768 20.93 11.06 15.65
C LEU A 768 21.20 9.59 15.35
N CYS A 769 21.55 9.31 14.10
CA CYS A 769 22.01 7.99 13.67
C CYS A 769 23.44 8.07 13.15
N ILE A 770 24.34 7.32 13.78
CA ILE A 770 25.76 7.23 13.42
C ILE A 770 26.04 5.81 12.95
N SER A 771 26.52 5.64 11.72
CA SER A 771 26.83 4.32 11.17
C SER A 771 28.18 4.23 10.48
N LEU A 772 28.87 3.08 10.60
CA LEU A 772 30.11 2.78 9.85
C LEU A 772 31.27 3.79 10.05
N CYS A 773 31.31 4.51 11.18
CA CYS A 773 32.34 5.52 11.45
C CYS A 773 33.58 4.85 12.07
N GLU A 774 34.57 4.51 11.26
CA GLU A 774 35.70 3.66 11.69
C GLU A 774 36.73 4.37 12.58
N ASN A 775 36.82 5.70 12.50
CA ASN A 775 37.80 6.50 13.25
C ASN A 775 37.21 7.24 14.45
N LEU A 776 35.89 7.31 14.57
CA LEU A 776 35.21 8.03 15.63
C LEU A 776 35.58 7.44 17.01
N GLU A 777 36.16 8.26 17.88
CA GLU A 777 36.59 7.88 19.23
C GLU A 777 35.73 8.49 20.33
N ILE A 778 35.24 9.73 20.14
CA ILE A 778 34.56 10.54 21.17
C ILE A 778 33.37 11.29 20.56
N LEU A 779 32.27 11.33 21.31
CA LEU A 779 31.08 12.16 21.03
C LEU A 779 31.00 13.34 22.01
N ILE A 780 30.73 14.53 21.49
CA ILE A 780 30.55 15.76 22.28
C ILE A 780 29.14 16.29 22.03
N VAL A 781 28.42 16.71 23.07
CA VAL A 781 27.04 17.21 22.95
C VAL A 781 27.05 18.72 23.14
N ALA A 782 26.45 19.47 22.21
CA ALA A 782 26.21 20.90 22.43
C ALA A 782 25.11 21.12 23.49
N CYS A 783 25.20 22.22 24.25
CA CYS A 783 24.15 22.58 25.20
C CYS A 783 22.83 22.90 24.47
N GLY A 784 21.69 22.48 25.03
CA GLY A 784 20.35 22.77 24.47
C GLY A 784 19.87 21.81 23.36
N THR A 785 20.34 20.56 23.36
CA THR A 785 19.75 19.51 22.49
C THR A 785 18.41 19.03 23.06
N GLN A 786 17.45 18.74 22.17
CA GLN A 786 16.18 18.09 22.52
C GLN A 786 16.17 16.63 22.06
N MET A 787 17.33 15.99 22.13
CA MET A 787 17.54 14.64 21.59
C MET A 787 16.63 13.64 22.29
N THR A 788 15.86 12.90 21.49
CA THR A 788 14.98 11.82 21.94
C THR A 788 15.54 10.45 21.59
N SER A 789 16.31 10.33 20.49
CA SER A 789 16.90 9.07 20.05
C SER A 789 18.38 9.24 19.64
N LEU A 790 19.21 8.32 20.12
CA LEU A 790 20.62 8.19 19.76
C LEU A 790 20.91 6.74 19.35
N ASP A 791 21.21 6.54 18.07
CA ASP A 791 21.56 5.24 17.53
C ASP A 791 22.98 5.23 16.97
N ILE A 792 23.79 4.26 17.40
CA ILE A 792 25.18 4.12 16.99
C ILE A 792 25.43 2.68 16.51
N TYR A 793 25.81 2.54 15.24
CA TYR A 793 25.99 1.27 14.57
C TYR A 793 27.41 1.14 14.00
N ASN A 794 28.08 0.03 14.31
CA ASN A 794 29.35 -0.38 13.70
C ASN A 794 30.46 0.70 13.77
N CYS A 795 30.55 1.41 14.90
CA CYS A 795 31.60 2.40 15.19
C CYS A 795 32.73 1.74 15.97
N LYS A 796 33.75 1.25 15.26
CA LYS A 796 34.73 0.29 15.82
C LYS A 796 35.69 0.89 16.84
N LYS A 797 36.05 2.18 16.73
CA LYS A 797 37.01 2.86 17.63
C LYS A 797 36.38 3.72 18.71
N LEU A 798 35.05 3.74 18.81
CA LEU A 798 34.34 4.58 19.78
C LEU A 798 34.65 4.09 21.19
N LYS A 799 35.33 4.92 22.00
CA LYS A 799 35.85 4.55 23.32
C LYS A 799 34.86 4.82 24.45
N SER A 800 34.11 5.90 24.35
CA SER A 800 33.12 6.31 25.34
C SER A 800 31.95 7.08 24.73
N LEU A 801 30.83 7.08 25.45
CA LEU A 801 29.70 7.98 25.20
C LEU A 801 29.99 9.38 25.81
N PRO A 802 29.20 10.42 25.49
CA PRO A 802 29.44 11.75 26.04
C PRO A 802 29.40 11.76 27.57
N GLU A 803 30.34 12.46 28.22
CA GLU A 803 30.30 12.62 29.68
C GLU A 803 29.08 13.46 30.12
N HIS A 804 28.58 13.25 31.35
CA HIS A 804 27.43 13.98 31.89
C HIS A 804 26.13 13.90 31.04
N MET A 805 25.87 12.77 30.35
CA MET A 805 24.64 12.60 29.55
C MET A 805 23.37 12.93 30.32
N GLN A 806 23.32 12.62 31.61
CA GLN A 806 22.15 12.89 32.45
C GLN A 806 21.77 14.39 32.47
N GLU A 807 22.76 15.29 32.42
CA GLU A 807 22.57 16.74 32.42
C GLU A 807 22.44 17.31 30.98
N LEU A 808 23.23 16.77 30.04
CA LEU A 808 23.29 17.26 28.66
C LEU A 808 22.16 16.75 27.77
N LEU A 809 21.62 15.56 28.06
CA LEU A 809 20.61 14.85 27.26
C LEU A 809 19.40 14.44 28.11
N PRO A 810 18.74 15.36 28.84
CA PRO A 810 17.66 15.02 29.76
C PRO A 810 16.41 14.48 29.06
N PHE A 811 16.25 14.71 27.75
CA PHE A 811 15.10 14.27 26.96
C PHE A 811 15.29 12.94 26.24
N LEU A 812 16.48 12.31 26.35
CA LEU A 812 16.80 11.07 25.66
C LEU A 812 15.90 9.94 26.15
N LYS A 813 15.15 9.32 25.22
CA LYS A 813 14.23 8.21 25.48
C LYS A 813 14.78 6.88 24.97
N GLU A 814 15.52 6.92 23.87
CA GLU A 814 16.02 5.73 23.18
C GLU A 814 17.53 5.82 22.97
N LEU A 815 18.24 4.75 23.32
CA LEU A 815 19.66 4.60 23.10
C LEU A 815 19.95 3.22 22.51
N THR A 816 20.51 3.18 21.30
CA THR A 816 20.93 1.95 20.63
C THR A 816 22.42 1.95 20.39
N LEU A 817 23.10 0.91 20.85
CA LEU A 817 24.51 0.63 20.54
C LEU A 817 24.57 -0.73 19.86
N ASP A 818 25.06 -0.78 18.62
CA ASP A 818 25.30 -2.04 17.90
C ASP A 818 26.73 -2.07 17.35
N LYS A 819 27.44 -3.18 17.57
CA LYS A 819 28.79 -3.43 17.06
C LYS A 819 29.78 -2.29 17.37
N CYS A 820 29.78 -1.82 18.62
CA CYS A 820 30.75 -0.86 19.16
C CYS A 820 31.67 -1.57 20.17
N PRO A 821 32.79 -2.18 19.74
CA PRO A 821 33.59 -3.10 20.56
C PRO A 821 34.52 -2.42 21.58
N GLU A 822 34.89 -1.15 21.36
CA GLU A 822 35.85 -0.42 22.20
C GLU A 822 35.20 0.31 23.39
N ILE A 823 33.87 0.43 23.43
CA ILE A 823 33.16 1.01 24.58
C ILE A 823 33.26 0.06 25.77
N VAL A 824 33.78 0.56 26.90
CA VAL A 824 34.04 -0.24 28.10
C VAL A 824 33.01 0.00 29.22
N SER A 825 32.52 1.23 29.37
CA SER A 825 31.60 1.61 30.44
C SER A 825 30.66 2.75 30.00
N PHE A 826 29.60 2.98 30.77
CA PHE A 826 28.80 4.21 30.68
C PHE A 826 29.55 5.41 31.28
N PRO A 827 29.20 6.65 30.87
CA PRO A 827 29.89 7.88 31.30
C PRO A 827 29.70 8.19 32.79
N GLU A 828 30.59 9.00 33.35
CA GLU A 828 30.52 9.46 34.74
C GLU A 828 29.27 10.34 34.94
N GLY A 829 28.46 9.99 35.95
CA GLY A 829 27.11 10.54 36.14
C GLY A 829 25.97 9.64 35.62
N GLY A 830 26.26 8.65 34.77
CA GLY A 830 25.29 7.64 34.32
C GLY A 830 24.39 8.08 33.16
N LEU A 831 23.44 7.21 32.80
CA LEU A 831 22.49 7.44 31.71
C LEU A 831 21.32 8.37 32.15
N PRO A 832 20.65 9.07 31.21
CA PRO A 832 19.52 9.95 31.52
C PRO A 832 18.33 9.24 32.19
N PHE A 833 17.72 9.85 33.20
CA PHE A 833 16.59 9.26 33.94
C PHE A 833 15.30 9.06 33.12
N ASN A 834 15.16 9.78 32.02
CA ASN A 834 14.02 9.67 31.11
C ASN A 834 14.18 8.57 30.06
N LEU A 835 15.31 7.84 30.06
CA LEU A 835 15.57 6.75 29.13
C LEU A 835 14.54 5.63 29.31
N GLN A 836 13.85 5.27 28.23
CA GLN A 836 12.78 4.27 28.20
C GLN A 836 13.22 2.98 27.51
N VAL A 837 14.09 3.11 26.51
CA VAL A 837 14.56 2.01 25.67
C VAL A 837 16.09 2.02 25.62
N LEU A 838 16.69 0.89 25.94
CA LEU A 838 18.14 0.67 25.84
C LEU A 838 18.42 -0.63 25.07
N TRP A 839 19.09 -0.54 23.94
CA TRP A 839 19.53 -1.67 23.14
C TRP A 839 21.05 -1.71 23.04
N ILE A 840 21.66 -2.83 23.42
CA ILE A 840 23.11 -3.04 23.36
C ILE A 840 23.37 -4.37 22.67
N ASN A 841 23.89 -4.31 21.45
CA ASN A 841 24.10 -5.46 20.59
C ASN A 841 25.58 -5.56 20.20
N ASN A 842 26.20 -6.71 20.45
CA ASN A 842 27.59 -7.00 20.04
C ASN A 842 28.64 -5.98 20.56
N CYS A 843 28.38 -5.36 21.72
CA CYS A 843 29.31 -4.46 22.44
C CYS A 843 30.03 -5.22 23.57
N LYS A 844 30.95 -6.12 23.20
CA LYS A 844 31.55 -7.11 24.12
C LYS A 844 32.15 -6.52 25.40
N LYS A 845 33.03 -5.51 25.29
CA LYS A 845 33.71 -4.92 26.46
C LYS A 845 32.70 -4.29 27.44
N LEU A 846 31.69 -3.58 26.92
CA LEU A 846 30.63 -2.96 27.71
C LEU A 846 29.74 -4.00 28.43
N VAL A 847 29.34 -5.07 27.75
CA VAL A 847 28.48 -6.13 28.32
C VAL A 847 29.22 -6.98 29.36
N ASN A 848 30.53 -7.17 29.21
CA ASN A 848 31.34 -7.89 30.20
C ASN A 848 31.44 -7.13 31.54
N ARG A 849 31.31 -5.80 31.54
CA ARG A 849 31.32 -4.94 32.75
C ARG A 849 29.93 -4.48 33.19
N ARG A 850 28.90 -5.30 32.94
CA ARG A 850 27.51 -4.94 33.23
C ARG A 850 27.16 -4.75 34.71
N ASN A 851 27.96 -5.31 35.63
CA ASN A 851 27.88 -5.02 37.07
C ASN A 851 28.07 -3.52 37.39
N GLU A 852 28.79 -2.78 36.55
CA GLU A 852 29.05 -1.35 36.74
C GLU A 852 27.93 -0.44 36.22
N TRP A 853 26.93 -0.98 35.49
CA TRP A 853 25.95 -0.15 34.76
C TRP A 853 25.01 0.65 35.66
N ARG A 854 24.76 0.20 36.89
CA ARG A 854 23.86 0.85 37.87
C ARG A 854 22.47 1.20 37.31
N LEU A 855 21.92 0.38 36.41
CA LEU A 855 20.64 0.63 35.72
C LEU A 855 19.44 0.72 36.67
N GLN A 856 19.52 0.17 37.89
CA GLN A 856 18.48 0.28 38.92
C GLN A 856 18.13 1.73 39.29
N ARG A 857 18.99 2.70 38.95
CA ARG A 857 18.76 4.13 39.14
C ARG A 857 17.86 4.76 38.07
N LEU A 858 17.49 4.04 37.01
CA LEU A 858 16.71 4.56 35.88
C LEU A 858 15.21 4.23 36.05
N PRO A 859 14.38 5.14 36.59
CA PRO A 859 12.97 4.85 36.91
C PRO A 859 12.09 4.70 35.66
N SER A 860 12.53 5.25 34.52
CA SER A 860 11.76 5.28 33.27
C SER A 860 12.06 4.12 32.35
N LEU A 861 13.07 3.29 32.63
CA LEU A 861 13.48 2.23 31.72
C LEU A 861 12.39 1.15 31.64
N ARG A 862 11.82 0.96 30.44
CA ARG A 862 10.73 0.01 30.16
C ARG A 862 11.18 -1.15 29.28
N ARG A 863 12.09 -0.91 28.34
CA ARG A 863 12.58 -1.90 27.39
C ARG A 863 14.09 -1.98 27.44
N LEU A 864 14.60 -3.20 27.63
CA LEU A 864 16.04 -3.48 27.65
C LEU A 864 16.34 -4.63 26.71
N GLY A 865 17.28 -4.43 25.79
CA GLY A 865 17.77 -5.47 24.91
C GLY A 865 19.29 -5.62 25.00
N ILE A 866 19.75 -6.84 25.23
CA ILE A 866 21.17 -7.18 25.35
C ILE A 866 21.47 -8.36 24.43
N SER A 867 22.39 -8.18 23.48
CA SER A 867 22.92 -9.27 22.67
C SER A 867 24.43 -9.34 22.79
N HIS A 868 24.92 -10.53 23.09
CA HIS A 868 26.34 -10.84 23.20
C HIS A 868 26.78 -11.86 22.13
N ASP A 869 28.08 -12.13 22.04
CA ASP A 869 28.65 -13.14 21.14
C ASP A 869 28.89 -14.50 21.83
N GLY A 870 28.44 -14.67 23.08
CA GLY A 870 28.65 -15.86 23.90
C GLY A 870 30.05 -15.99 24.54
N SER A 871 30.90 -14.98 24.44
CA SER A 871 32.22 -14.95 25.11
C SER A 871 32.25 -14.11 26.40
N ASP A 872 31.12 -14.00 27.10
CA ASP A 872 31.04 -13.27 28.36
C ASP A 872 31.85 -13.99 29.45
N GLU A 873 32.61 -13.22 30.23
CA GLU A 873 33.43 -13.73 31.33
C GLU A 873 32.55 -14.07 32.55
N GLU A 874 32.92 -15.12 33.29
CA GLU A 874 32.25 -15.47 34.56
C GLU A 874 32.39 -14.31 35.53
N VAL A 875 31.26 -13.69 35.89
CA VAL A 875 31.22 -12.66 36.94
C VAL A 875 31.67 -13.33 38.22
N LEU A 876 32.83 -12.92 38.73
CA LEU A 876 33.36 -13.33 40.03
C LEU A 876 32.24 -13.19 41.06
N THR A 877 31.90 -14.32 41.69
CA THR A 877 30.85 -14.43 42.70
C THR A 877 31.01 -13.34 43.76
N GLY A 878 30.13 -12.34 43.74
CA GLY A 878 30.15 -11.26 44.74
C GLY A 878 29.51 -9.93 44.34
N GLU A 879 29.39 -9.62 43.03
CA GLU A 879 28.81 -8.35 42.57
C GLU A 879 27.52 -8.56 41.75
N ASN A 880 26.40 -8.09 42.29
CA ASN A 880 25.08 -8.29 41.69
C ASN A 880 24.87 -7.37 40.48
N PHE A 881 24.69 -7.96 39.30
CA PHE A 881 24.07 -7.27 38.17
C PHE A 881 22.58 -7.05 38.49
N GLU A 882 22.19 -5.82 38.80
CA GLU A 882 20.83 -5.43 39.18
C GLU A 882 20.12 -4.65 38.07
N LEU A 883 18.84 -4.97 37.87
CA LEU A 883 17.98 -4.33 36.87
C LEU A 883 16.78 -3.65 37.56
N PRO A 884 16.30 -2.50 37.04
CA PRO A 884 15.17 -1.80 37.63
C PRO A 884 13.86 -2.59 37.47
N CYS A 885 13.03 -2.64 38.51
CA CYS A 885 11.71 -3.32 38.46
C CYS A 885 10.71 -2.65 37.51
N SER A 886 11.06 -1.51 36.88
CA SER A 886 10.25 -0.80 35.90
C SER A 886 10.27 -1.43 34.50
N ILE A 887 11.19 -2.37 34.24
CA ILE A 887 11.31 -3.05 32.95
C ILE A 887 10.05 -3.89 32.70
N ARG A 888 9.45 -3.70 31.52
CA ARG A 888 8.30 -4.44 31.00
C ARG A 888 8.66 -5.39 29.89
N CYS A 889 9.64 -5.04 29.05
CA CYS A 889 10.12 -5.90 27.96
C CYS A 889 11.61 -6.13 28.09
N LEU A 890 12.03 -7.39 28.07
CA LEU A 890 13.43 -7.79 28.18
C LEU A 890 13.81 -8.72 27.02
N TYR A 891 14.80 -8.32 26.23
CA TYR A 891 15.41 -9.13 25.18
C TYR A 891 16.84 -9.53 25.58
N ILE A 892 17.15 -10.82 25.61
CA ILE A 892 18.50 -11.31 25.94
C ILE A 892 18.94 -12.35 24.91
N SER A 893 20.14 -12.17 24.36
CA SER A 893 20.71 -13.07 23.35
C SER A 893 22.15 -13.46 23.67
N ASN A 894 22.47 -14.76 23.63
CA ASN A 894 23.82 -15.35 23.78
C ASN A 894 24.59 -14.92 25.04
N LEU A 895 23.92 -14.75 26.18
CA LEU A 895 24.55 -14.40 27.47
C LEU A 895 24.69 -15.66 28.34
N LYS A 896 25.90 -16.05 28.77
CA LYS A 896 26.11 -17.27 29.57
C LYS A 896 25.72 -17.11 31.04
N THR A 897 25.84 -15.90 31.57
CA THR A 897 25.93 -15.66 33.03
C THR A 897 24.71 -14.90 33.61
N LEU A 898 23.50 -15.30 33.23
CA LEU A 898 22.24 -14.72 33.71
C LEU A 898 21.66 -15.52 34.90
N SER A 899 21.48 -14.89 36.06
CA SER A 899 20.89 -15.57 37.24
C SER A 899 19.36 -15.60 37.21
N SER A 900 18.76 -16.70 37.67
CA SER A 900 17.31 -16.82 37.84
C SER A 900 16.76 -15.83 38.86
N GLN A 901 17.54 -15.50 39.89
CA GLN A 901 17.19 -14.55 40.94
C GLN A 901 16.98 -13.14 40.38
N LEU A 902 17.79 -12.73 39.39
CA LEU A 902 17.63 -11.45 38.71
C LEU A 902 16.33 -11.40 37.91
N LEU A 903 15.98 -12.46 37.17
CA LEU A 903 14.70 -12.47 36.43
C LEU A 903 13.50 -12.45 37.38
N LYS A 904 13.58 -13.14 38.52
CA LYS A 904 12.50 -13.16 39.52
C LYS A 904 12.28 -11.81 40.22
N SER A 905 13.30 -10.96 40.33
CA SER A 905 13.16 -9.63 40.94
C SER A 905 12.43 -8.62 40.04
N LEU A 906 12.27 -8.92 38.75
CA LEU A 906 11.57 -8.09 37.77
C LEU A 906 10.04 -8.28 37.84
N THR A 907 9.43 -7.73 38.88
CA THR A 907 7.99 -7.92 39.17
C THR A 907 7.03 -7.26 38.18
N SER A 908 7.51 -6.38 37.30
CA SER A 908 6.70 -5.71 36.27
C SER A 908 6.98 -6.24 34.85
N LEU A 909 7.74 -7.32 34.72
CA LEU A 909 8.11 -7.86 33.40
C LEU A 909 6.88 -8.50 32.75
N GLU A 910 6.45 -7.94 31.61
CA GLU A 910 5.29 -8.38 30.82
C GLU A 910 5.74 -9.28 29.66
N SER A 911 6.86 -8.95 29.00
CA SER A 911 7.36 -9.65 27.81
C SER A 911 8.83 -10.02 27.95
N LEU A 912 9.16 -11.29 27.75
CA LEU A 912 10.52 -11.84 27.84
C LEU A 912 10.85 -12.55 26.53
N CYS A 913 11.83 -12.03 25.81
CA CYS A 913 12.34 -12.61 24.57
C CYS A 913 13.78 -13.08 24.78
N VAL A 914 14.01 -14.37 24.53
CA VAL A 914 15.28 -15.02 24.85
C VAL A 914 15.80 -15.74 23.62
N ASN A 915 17.08 -15.53 23.30
CA ASN A 915 17.74 -16.13 22.15
C ASN A 915 19.03 -16.85 22.56
N ASN A 916 19.10 -18.17 22.29
CA ASN A 916 20.29 -19.01 22.48
C ASN A 916 21.00 -18.81 23.84
N LEU A 917 20.23 -18.82 24.94
CA LEU A 917 20.80 -18.88 26.29
C LEU A 917 21.09 -20.32 26.71
N PRO A 918 22.34 -20.66 27.12
CA PRO A 918 22.70 -22.01 27.54
C PRO A 918 21.97 -22.49 28.80
N GLN A 919 21.69 -21.57 29.72
CA GLN A 919 21.05 -21.88 31.01
C GLN A 919 19.51 -21.88 30.95
N MET A 920 18.91 -21.81 29.76
CA MET A 920 17.45 -21.65 29.64
C MET A 920 16.67 -22.80 30.30
N GLN A 921 17.16 -24.03 30.19
CA GLN A 921 16.52 -25.20 30.81
C GLN A 921 16.42 -25.04 32.34
N SER A 922 17.51 -24.64 33.01
CA SER A 922 17.51 -24.42 34.47
C SER A 922 16.69 -23.19 34.86
N LEU A 923 16.72 -22.11 34.07
CA LEU A 923 15.89 -20.93 34.32
C LEU A 923 14.38 -21.26 34.31
N LEU A 924 13.94 -22.11 33.39
CA LEU A 924 12.55 -22.56 33.33
C LEU A 924 12.16 -23.47 34.52
N GLU A 925 13.09 -24.27 35.02
CA GLU A 925 12.87 -25.16 36.18
C GLU A 925 12.83 -24.40 37.51
N GLU A 926 13.72 -23.41 37.67
CA GLU A 926 13.76 -22.57 38.87
C GLU A 926 12.60 -21.56 38.91
N GLY A 927 12.01 -21.22 37.75
CA GLY A 927 10.80 -20.42 37.60
C GLY A 927 11.04 -18.99 37.13
N LEU A 928 10.17 -18.51 36.22
CA LEU A 928 10.17 -17.16 35.66
C LEU A 928 9.29 -16.19 36.48
N PRO A 929 9.45 -14.86 36.31
CA PRO A 929 8.59 -13.87 36.98
C PRO A 929 7.12 -14.07 36.65
N LEU A 930 6.28 -13.96 37.70
CA LEU A 930 4.85 -14.27 37.61
C LEU A 930 4.04 -13.27 36.79
N SER A 931 4.53 -12.03 36.62
CA SER A 931 3.87 -10.96 35.85
C SER A 931 3.84 -11.18 34.33
N LEU A 932 4.54 -12.21 33.84
CA LEU A 932 4.79 -12.42 32.41
C LEU A 932 3.51 -12.75 31.63
N SER A 933 3.19 -11.95 30.62
CA SER A 933 2.11 -12.16 29.65
C SER A 933 2.60 -12.77 28.35
N GLU A 934 3.87 -12.55 27.98
CA GLU A 934 4.46 -13.01 26.73
C GLU A 934 5.84 -13.64 26.98
N LEU A 935 6.06 -14.83 26.43
CA LEU A 935 7.35 -15.51 26.46
C LEU A 935 7.74 -15.97 25.06
N GLU A 936 8.89 -15.50 24.58
CA GLU A 936 9.44 -15.90 23.29
C GLU A 936 10.81 -16.57 23.44
N LEU A 937 10.97 -17.75 22.85
CA LEU A 937 12.20 -18.53 22.89
C LEU A 937 12.74 -18.75 21.48
N TYR A 938 13.98 -18.34 21.22
CA TYR A 938 14.61 -18.41 19.91
C TYR A 938 15.93 -19.21 19.95
N PHE A 939 16.17 -20.08 18.97
CA PHE A 939 17.46 -20.76 18.73
C PHE A 939 18.09 -21.48 19.93
N HIS A 940 17.31 -22.03 20.85
CA HIS A 940 17.87 -22.79 21.98
C HIS A 940 18.23 -24.22 21.55
N HIS A 941 19.53 -24.50 21.46
CA HIS A 941 20.06 -25.82 21.09
C HIS A 941 20.02 -26.83 22.25
N ASP A 942 20.17 -26.39 23.50
CA ASP A 942 20.20 -27.29 24.66
C ASP A 942 18.80 -27.50 25.28
N LEU A 943 17.78 -26.83 24.75
CA LEU A 943 16.42 -26.92 25.25
C LEU A 943 15.76 -28.22 24.75
N HIS A 944 15.70 -29.22 25.62
CA HIS A 944 15.12 -30.53 25.30
C HIS A 944 13.63 -30.63 25.61
N SER A 945 13.16 -29.96 26.68
CA SER A 945 11.75 -29.98 27.07
C SER A 945 11.37 -28.77 27.92
N LEU A 946 10.12 -28.33 27.81
CA LEU A 946 9.59 -27.29 28.69
C LEU A 946 9.04 -27.89 30.00
N PRO A 947 9.53 -27.47 31.18
CA PRO A 947 9.10 -28.02 32.45
C PRO A 947 7.64 -27.65 32.75
N THR A 948 6.83 -28.65 33.10
CA THR A 948 5.38 -28.46 33.27
C THR A 948 5.06 -27.59 34.49
N GLU A 949 5.73 -27.83 35.62
CA GLU A 949 5.51 -27.07 36.86
C GLU A 949 6.00 -25.63 36.76
N GLY A 950 7.07 -25.37 36.00
CA GLY A 950 7.59 -24.01 35.77
C GLY A 950 6.61 -23.14 34.99
N LEU A 951 6.06 -23.67 33.88
CA LEU A 951 5.10 -22.93 33.06
C LEU A 951 3.74 -22.76 33.75
N ARG A 952 3.20 -23.79 34.42
CA ARG A 952 1.89 -23.71 35.10
C ARG A 952 1.80 -22.60 36.15
N ARG A 953 2.92 -22.19 36.73
CA ARG A 953 2.97 -21.07 37.70
C ARG A 953 2.67 -19.71 37.05
N LEU A 954 2.86 -19.58 35.74
CA LEU A 954 2.65 -18.34 34.98
C LEU A 954 1.16 -18.15 34.66
N LYS A 955 0.37 -17.77 35.66
CA LYS A 955 -1.09 -17.61 35.58
C LYS A 955 -1.57 -16.49 34.65
N TRP A 956 -0.67 -15.63 34.20
CA TRP A 956 -0.96 -14.48 33.34
C TRP A 956 -0.40 -14.62 31.93
N LEU A 957 0.30 -15.73 31.62
CA LEU A 957 0.88 -15.95 30.30
C LEU A 957 -0.23 -16.10 29.25
N GLN A 958 -0.31 -15.18 28.30
CA GLN A 958 -1.29 -15.13 27.22
C GLN A 958 -0.70 -15.65 25.90
N SER A 959 0.57 -15.34 25.63
CA SER A 959 1.27 -15.77 24.42
C SER A 959 2.56 -16.51 24.74
N LEU A 960 2.74 -17.68 24.14
CA LEU A 960 3.98 -18.45 24.18
C LEU A 960 4.44 -18.71 22.75
N ALA A 961 5.64 -18.25 22.43
CA ALA A 961 6.21 -18.38 21.10
C ALA A 961 7.58 -19.08 21.16
N ILE A 962 7.78 -20.09 20.31
CA ILE A 962 9.00 -20.91 20.28
C ILE A 962 9.47 -21.01 18.85
N PHE A 963 10.69 -20.59 18.58
CA PHE A 963 11.25 -20.50 17.25
C PHE A 963 12.60 -21.20 17.18
N ARG A 964 12.79 -22.05 16.17
CA ARG A 964 14.08 -22.62 15.79
C ARG A 964 14.82 -23.32 16.94
N CYS A 965 14.11 -24.08 17.79
CA CYS A 965 14.71 -24.86 18.87
C CYS A 965 14.86 -26.33 18.42
N PRO A 966 16.03 -26.75 17.89
CA PRO A 966 16.15 -27.99 17.13
C PRO A 966 16.04 -29.27 17.98
N ASN A 967 16.44 -29.22 19.25
CA ASN A 967 16.47 -30.39 20.14
C ASN A 967 15.25 -30.49 21.07
N LEU A 968 14.27 -29.59 20.93
CA LEU A 968 13.05 -29.59 21.72
C LEU A 968 12.21 -30.82 21.32
N GLN A 969 12.05 -31.79 22.24
CA GLN A 969 11.37 -33.06 21.97
C GLN A 969 9.92 -33.09 22.47
N SER A 970 9.61 -32.33 23.52
CA SER A 970 8.26 -32.28 24.11
C SER A 970 7.95 -30.93 24.75
N LEU A 971 6.68 -30.54 24.66
CA LEU A 971 6.10 -29.44 25.42
C LEU A 971 5.41 -30.01 26.67
N ALA A 972 5.32 -29.21 27.74
CA ALA A 972 4.74 -29.53 29.05
C ALA A 972 3.71 -30.68 29.06
N ARG A 973 4.18 -31.91 29.34
CA ARG A 973 3.41 -33.17 29.19
C ARG A 973 2.10 -33.20 29.99
N LEU A 974 2.03 -32.49 31.11
CA LEU A 974 0.87 -32.50 32.01
C LEU A 974 -0.01 -31.23 31.87
N GLY A 975 0.26 -30.33 30.94
CA GLY A 975 -0.64 -29.22 30.56
C GLY A 975 -0.03 -27.82 30.62
N MET A 976 -0.58 -26.91 29.81
CA MET A 976 -0.15 -25.52 29.64
C MET A 976 -0.86 -24.57 30.63
N PRO A 977 -0.42 -23.31 30.78
CA PRO A 977 -1.09 -22.33 31.65
C PRO A 977 -2.54 -22.09 31.23
N SER A 978 -3.46 -21.98 32.19
CA SER A 978 -4.90 -21.81 31.92
C SER A 978 -5.27 -20.46 31.30
N SER A 979 -4.37 -19.49 31.30
CA SER A 979 -4.53 -18.16 30.69
C SER A 979 -4.08 -18.10 29.23
N LEU A 980 -3.41 -19.13 28.72
CA LEU A 980 -2.78 -19.10 27.40
C LEU A 980 -3.84 -19.00 26.30
N SER A 981 -3.80 -17.91 25.53
CA SER A 981 -4.69 -17.66 24.40
C SER A 981 -4.01 -17.98 23.06
N GLU A 982 -2.69 -17.84 23.00
CA GLU A 982 -1.90 -18.00 21.79
C GLU A 982 -0.69 -18.90 22.01
N LEU A 983 -0.51 -19.87 21.11
CA LEU A 983 0.67 -20.73 21.05
C LEU A 983 1.26 -20.69 19.64
N VAL A 984 2.50 -20.24 19.52
CA VAL A 984 3.24 -20.15 18.26
C VAL A 984 4.48 -21.04 18.33
N ILE A 985 4.63 -21.95 17.37
CA ILE A 985 5.79 -22.85 17.31
C ILE A 985 6.29 -22.92 15.87
N ILE A 986 7.54 -22.53 15.65
CA ILE A 986 8.12 -22.45 14.31
C ILE A 986 9.46 -23.18 14.29
N ASP A 987 9.64 -24.09 13.33
CA ASP A 987 10.93 -24.68 12.95
C ASP A 987 11.62 -25.43 14.11
N CYS A 988 10.89 -26.23 14.88
CA CYS A 988 11.44 -27.09 15.93
C CYS A 988 11.34 -28.58 15.52
N PRO A 989 12.27 -29.10 14.70
CA PRO A 989 12.14 -30.39 14.01
C PRO A 989 12.05 -31.63 14.91
N SER A 990 12.61 -31.61 16.11
CA SER A 990 12.64 -32.79 17.00
C SER A 990 11.39 -32.99 17.85
N LEU A 991 10.44 -32.04 17.81
CA LEU A 991 9.26 -32.08 18.66
C LEU A 991 8.26 -33.13 18.13
N ARG A 992 8.05 -34.18 18.93
CA ARG A 992 7.34 -35.41 18.50
C ARG A 992 5.84 -35.41 18.79
N SER A 993 5.39 -34.58 19.73
CA SER A 993 4.00 -34.57 20.19
C SER A 993 3.62 -33.19 20.74
N LEU A 994 2.36 -32.80 20.56
CA LEU A 994 1.77 -31.65 21.22
C LEU A 994 1.00 -32.09 22.48
N PRO A 995 0.85 -31.21 23.49
CA PRO A 995 0.09 -31.50 24.70
C PRO A 995 -1.42 -31.38 24.43
N VAL A 996 -1.93 -32.10 23.43
CA VAL A 996 -3.32 -31.96 22.93
C VAL A 996 -4.38 -32.22 24.00
N ASN A 997 -4.11 -33.13 24.94
CA ASN A 997 -5.01 -33.42 26.06
C ASN A 997 -4.88 -32.42 27.23
N GLY A 998 -3.87 -31.54 27.19
CA GLY A 998 -3.56 -30.55 28.22
C GLY A 998 -3.60 -29.11 27.71
N MET A 999 -4.22 -28.86 26.56
CA MET A 999 -4.47 -27.52 26.03
C MET A 999 -5.58 -26.83 26.84
N PRO A 1000 -5.42 -25.55 27.21
CA PRO A 1000 -6.39 -24.83 28.00
C PRO A 1000 -7.56 -24.39 27.11
N SER A 1001 -8.77 -24.29 27.68
CA SER A 1001 -9.96 -23.85 26.95
C SER A 1001 -9.90 -22.38 26.50
N SER A 1002 -8.97 -21.60 27.04
CA SER A 1002 -8.69 -20.21 26.66
C SER A 1002 -7.99 -20.07 25.30
N ILE A 1003 -7.43 -21.16 24.75
CA ILE A 1003 -6.64 -21.09 23.53
C ILE A 1003 -7.52 -20.76 22.31
N SER A 1004 -7.29 -19.60 21.72
CA SER A 1004 -8.00 -19.12 20.54
C SER A 1004 -7.16 -19.28 19.26
N THR A 1005 -5.84 -19.27 19.42
CA THR A 1005 -4.89 -19.26 18.30
C THR A 1005 -3.79 -20.31 18.48
N LEU A 1006 -3.64 -21.19 17.49
CA LEU A 1006 -2.55 -22.15 17.39
C LEU A 1006 -1.84 -21.96 16.05
N THR A 1007 -0.56 -21.55 16.09
CA THR A 1007 0.27 -21.42 14.90
C THR A 1007 1.45 -22.38 14.95
N ILE A 1008 1.59 -23.22 13.94
CA ILE A 1008 2.67 -24.20 13.82
C ILE A 1008 3.29 -24.08 12.42
N TYR A 1009 4.61 -23.99 12.29
CA TYR A 1009 5.26 -23.79 10.99
C TYR A 1009 6.57 -24.57 10.88
N LYS A 1010 6.85 -25.22 9.74
CA LYS A 1010 8.00 -26.10 9.47
C LYS A 1010 8.10 -27.29 10.44
N PHE A 1011 7.05 -28.12 10.45
CA PHE A 1011 6.93 -29.28 11.35
C PHE A 1011 6.65 -30.59 10.61
N PRO A 1012 7.65 -31.27 10.04
CA PRO A 1012 7.44 -32.45 9.21
C PRO A 1012 6.84 -33.65 9.97
N LEU A 1013 7.19 -33.84 11.25
CA LEU A 1013 6.73 -34.99 12.06
C LEU A 1013 5.29 -34.85 12.58
N LEU A 1014 4.86 -33.62 12.88
CA LEU A 1014 3.52 -33.34 13.42
C LEU A 1014 2.49 -33.03 12.32
N LYS A 1015 2.94 -32.67 11.12
CA LYS A 1015 2.06 -32.30 10.00
C LYS A 1015 1.00 -33.37 9.68
N PRO A 1016 1.33 -34.68 9.59
CA PRO A 1016 0.29 -35.70 9.33
C PRO A 1016 -0.72 -35.82 10.48
N LEU A 1017 -0.28 -35.60 11.72
CA LEU A 1017 -1.14 -35.70 12.91
C LEU A 1017 -2.10 -34.51 13.04
N LEU A 1018 -1.75 -33.37 12.45
CA LEU A 1018 -2.53 -32.13 12.49
C LEU A 1018 -3.24 -31.85 11.15
N GLU A 1019 -3.19 -32.78 10.19
CA GLU A 1019 -3.85 -32.64 8.90
C GLU A 1019 -5.35 -32.46 9.10
N PHE A 1020 -5.93 -31.48 8.40
CA PHE A 1020 -7.36 -31.22 8.41
C PHE A 1020 -8.17 -32.48 8.12
N ASP A 1021 -9.10 -32.81 9.01
CA ASP A 1021 -10.05 -33.94 8.94
C ASP A 1021 -9.46 -35.35 8.93
N LYS A 1022 -8.14 -35.50 8.73
CA LYS A 1022 -7.45 -36.81 8.67
C LYS A 1022 -6.49 -37.04 9.85
N GLY A 1023 -5.97 -35.98 10.45
CA GLY A 1023 -4.98 -36.06 11.51
C GLY A 1023 -5.57 -36.49 12.85
N GLU A 1024 -4.87 -37.38 13.57
CA GLU A 1024 -5.29 -37.90 14.88
C GLU A 1024 -5.50 -36.79 15.93
N TYR A 1025 -4.73 -35.70 15.84
CA TYR A 1025 -4.85 -34.57 16.77
C TYR A 1025 -5.95 -33.59 16.38
N TRP A 1026 -6.45 -33.65 15.14
CA TRP A 1026 -7.41 -32.69 14.60
C TRP A 1026 -8.68 -32.58 15.47
N GLN A 1027 -9.30 -33.71 15.81
CA GLN A 1027 -10.51 -33.75 16.64
C GLN A 1027 -10.30 -33.12 18.03
N LYS A 1028 -9.08 -33.18 18.55
CA LYS A 1028 -8.73 -32.63 19.86
C LYS A 1028 -8.50 -31.12 19.83
N ILE A 1029 -8.11 -30.56 18.69
CA ILE A 1029 -7.88 -29.11 18.51
C ILE A 1029 -8.99 -28.41 17.72
N ALA A 1030 -9.98 -29.13 17.20
CA ALA A 1030 -11.04 -28.57 16.35
C ALA A 1030 -11.87 -27.46 17.03
N HIS A 1031 -11.85 -27.40 18.36
CA HIS A 1031 -12.49 -26.37 19.17
C HIS A 1031 -11.77 -25.00 19.12
N ILE A 1032 -10.49 -24.97 18.70
CA ILE A 1032 -9.69 -23.75 18.58
C ILE A 1032 -10.19 -22.94 17.37
N SER A 1033 -10.45 -21.64 17.59
CA SER A 1033 -11.01 -20.75 16.56
C SER A 1033 -10.08 -20.53 15.38
N THR A 1034 -8.78 -20.39 15.63
CA THR A 1034 -7.79 -20.03 14.62
C THR A 1034 -6.63 -21.01 14.66
N ILE A 1035 -6.52 -21.86 13.64
CA ILE A 1035 -5.45 -22.84 13.51
C ILE A 1035 -4.69 -22.55 12.21
N ASN A 1036 -3.40 -22.26 12.31
CA ASN A 1036 -2.52 -21.97 11.19
C ASN A 1036 -1.35 -22.96 11.18
N ILE A 1037 -1.30 -23.84 10.19
CA ILE A 1037 -0.26 -24.89 10.06
C ILE A 1037 0.48 -24.68 8.75
N ASP A 1038 1.79 -24.46 8.79
CA ASP A 1038 2.64 -24.18 7.61
C ASP A 1038 2.11 -23.05 6.71
N GLY A 1039 1.37 -22.10 7.29
CA GLY A 1039 0.75 -20.99 6.55
C GLY A 1039 -0.64 -21.30 6.01
N GLU A 1040 -1.16 -22.51 6.22
CA GLU A 1040 -2.53 -22.91 5.91
C GLU A 1040 -3.46 -22.67 7.10
N PHE A 1041 -4.51 -21.87 6.92
CA PHE A 1041 -5.57 -21.72 7.91
C PHE A 1041 -6.61 -22.83 7.76
N GLN A 1042 -6.84 -23.58 8.83
CA GLN A 1042 -7.66 -24.79 8.82
C GLN A 1042 -9.09 -24.56 9.30
#